data_AF-A0A2A2WUQ5-F1
#
_entry.id   AF-A0A2A2WUQ5-F1
#
_cell.length_a   1.000
_cell.length_b   1.000
_cell.length_c   1.000
_cell.angle_alpha   90.00
_cell.angle_beta   90.00
_cell.angle_gamma   90.00
#
_symmetry.space_group_name_H-M   'P 1'
#
loop_
_entity.id
_entity.type
_entity.pdbx_description
1 polymer ?
#
loop_
_entity_poly.entity_id
_entity_poly.type
_entity_poly.pdbx_seq_one_letter_code
_entity_poly.pdbx_strand_id
1 'polypeptide(L)'
;MTTRSEPHDAGTLLESFLQTEGFDPDPFQLEAFSALDAGRNLLVSAPTGSGKTLIGEYAAHRSLSGGGRCFYTTPVKALSNQKFRQFRHRFGPENVGLLTGDHSIDADAPVVVMTTEVLRNMIYAGSSALHDLDCVVMDEIHYLGDRSRGVVWEEIILTLDPAVRLVGLSATLSNTEELGDWITEIRGDTAVVLSDVRPVPLAHMLYTDGDLVPIRAAADHRRRSRGGYHDERVAARPRAQWARRQDVIEKLDDDHLLPAIYFVFSRAGCDGAVSQMRRARLRLTTGEESRRIAAHVDAACAQVPRHDLDALDFTAFRAGLISGIAAHHAGMLPLFRTVVEELFSAGLIKVVFATETLALGIHMPARAVVLEKTTKFNGDTHAMLTSAEYSQITGRAGRRGIDTKGTAVVLDQQDLDLDALSALVDTPRFPLLSAFTPDYSMAVNLVEQLGVAEATSLIGRSFAQFQTDRTLVSRSRAVERRTNERDRIRADLEEAGGDSQLDEYMSLRADLSRLEKSSEKATRDDRLESVRAAMLKQTAGSVITVGRKRFGMVATVLQLRTDIPSDPALLCLTDSGWTGWLRQQDFAAPPVPVGRVDLPRGRRKLDGRAKRALVQRMEGLRGKARGRMKNAGGKSVRKDPRLAATRRALRQHPLHEDPRIDRLARLHERWARAAADVDTLTAEVEADADSLARRFRRIVDLLDHLGYLEKHEGEVRATDTGHLLAGIHTEQDLFVAECLRRGVWSGLDPAGLAAVITGVVAHPRSDSAVREPSDELLRAALAETDRVAADVTAAEKSHQLPPTPDLDAGLAPVLHHWVSGGALSSILAASWQEGVELTAGDFVRSARLVVDVLAQVGQVAEPDLARTARSAVGSLRRGVVLDHMA
;
A
#
# COMPACT_ATOMS: atom_id res chain seq x y z
N MET A 1 -44.95 -34.43 5.14
CA MET A 1 -45.85 -33.29 5.46
C MET A 1 -45.28 -32.61 6.70
N THR A 2 -44.28 -31.76 6.49
CA THR A 2 -43.73 -30.85 7.48
C THR A 2 -44.42 -29.50 7.25
N THR A 3 -45.06 -29.00 8.30
CA THR A 3 -45.73 -27.71 8.35
C THR A 3 -44.70 -26.61 8.10
N ARG A 4 -44.72 -26.02 6.90
CA ARG A 4 -44.14 -24.68 6.68
C ARG A 4 -44.88 -23.72 7.61
N SER A 5 -44.16 -23.10 8.52
CA SER A 5 -44.66 -22.01 9.35
C SER A 5 -45.20 -20.89 8.45
N GLU A 6 -46.33 -20.31 8.86
CA GLU A 6 -46.92 -19.14 8.21
C GLU A 6 -45.91 -17.98 8.17
N PRO A 7 -45.96 -17.10 7.15
CA PRO A 7 -45.09 -15.94 7.07
C PRO A 7 -45.38 -15.03 8.27
N HIS A 8 -44.42 -14.94 9.20
CA HIS A 8 -44.43 -13.88 10.20
C HIS A 8 -44.55 -12.54 9.48
N ASP A 9 -45.52 -11.72 9.88
CA ASP A 9 -45.80 -10.42 9.29
C ASP A 9 -44.52 -9.57 9.35
N ALA A 10 -43.93 -9.21 8.21
CA ALA A 10 -42.61 -8.58 8.13
C ALA A 10 -42.52 -7.29 8.97
N GLY A 11 -43.64 -6.57 9.10
CA GLY A 11 -43.75 -5.40 10.00
C GLY A 11 -43.51 -5.74 11.47
N THR A 12 -43.97 -6.90 11.94
CA THR A 12 -43.80 -7.32 13.34
C THR A 12 -42.37 -7.74 13.69
N LEU A 13 -41.61 -8.28 12.74
CA LEU A 13 -40.22 -8.69 12.96
C LEU A 13 -39.31 -7.46 13.10
N LEU A 14 -39.41 -6.51 12.17
CA LEU A 14 -38.64 -5.26 12.24
C LEU A 14 -38.98 -4.45 13.50
N GLU A 15 -40.26 -4.34 13.84
CA GLU A 15 -40.68 -3.69 15.09
C GLU A 15 -40.07 -4.37 16.32
N SER A 16 -40.09 -5.70 16.39
CA SER A 16 -39.47 -6.44 17.51
C SER A 16 -37.96 -6.23 17.61
N PHE A 17 -37.28 -6.10 16.46
CA PHE A 17 -35.85 -5.83 16.39
C PHE A 17 -35.49 -4.41 16.84
N LEU A 18 -36.31 -3.42 16.48
CA LEU A 18 -36.05 -2.02 16.79
C LEU A 18 -36.44 -1.62 18.22
N GLN A 19 -37.35 -2.36 18.87
CA GLN A 19 -37.75 -2.10 20.26
C GLN A 19 -36.56 -2.05 21.25
N THR A 20 -35.44 -2.69 20.93
CA THR A 20 -34.23 -2.70 21.76
C THR A 20 -33.25 -1.56 21.48
N GLU A 21 -33.40 -0.82 20.38
CA GLU A 21 -32.38 0.15 19.92
C GLU A 21 -32.47 1.51 20.62
N GLY A 22 -33.67 1.96 21.00
CA GLY A 22 -33.88 3.26 21.63
C GLY A 22 -33.60 4.48 20.73
N PHE A 23 -33.49 4.28 19.41
CA PHE A 23 -33.39 5.35 18.39
C PHE A 23 -34.10 4.96 17.09
N ASP A 24 -34.54 5.96 16.33
CA ASP A 24 -35.21 5.73 15.04
C ASP A 24 -34.19 5.45 13.92
N PRO A 25 -34.45 4.46 13.03
CA PRO A 25 -33.59 4.21 11.88
C PRO A 25 -33.60 5.36 10.87
N ASP A 26 -32.45 5.57 10.22
CA ASP A 26 -32.30 6.50 9.12
C ASP A 26 -33.05 5.98 7.87
N PRO A 27 -33.51 6.84 6.93
CA PRO A 27 -34.30 6.41 5.76
C PRO A 27 -33.65 5.32 4.91
N PHE A 28 -32.33 5.38 4.71
CA PHE A 28 -31.60 4.35 3.96
C PHE A 28 -31.55 3.00 4.70
N GLN A 29 -31.63 3.00 6.04
CA GLN A 29 -31.73 1.77 6.82
C GLN A 29 -33.11 1.14 6.64
N LEU A 30 -34.18 1.93 6.60
CA LEU A 30 -35.54 1.45 6.31
C LEU A 30 -35.65 0.84 4.92
N GLU A 31 -35.05 1.48 3.91
CA GLU A 31 -34.96 0.93 2.55
C GLU A 31 -34.23 -0.41 2.54
N ALA A 32 -33.09 -0.50 3.24
CA ALA A 32 -32.33 -1.73 3.38
C ALA A 32 -33.12 -2.84 4.10
N PHE A 33 -33.85 -2.53 5.19
CA PHE A 33 -34.70 -3.49 5.88
C PHE A 33 -35.82 -4.02 4.98
N SER A 34 -36.48 -3.13 4.22
CA SER A 34 -37.51 -3.53 3.26
C SER A 34 -36.97 -4.43 2.15
N ALA A 35 -35.78 -4.12 1.62
CA ALA A 35 -35.11 -4.96 0.63
C ALA A 35 -34.76 -6.34 1.20
N LEU A 36 -34.25 -6.38 2.44
CA LEU A 36 -34.03 -7.63 3.15
C LEU A 36 -35.35 -8.38 3.22
N ASP A 37 -36.41 -7.81 3.79
CA ASP A 37 -37.76 -8.40 3.95
C ASP A 37 -38.32 -9.00 2.66
N ALA A 38 -38.11 -8.33 1.53
CA ALA A 38 -38.47 -8.83 0.20
C ALA A 38 -37.64 -10.06 -0.29
N GLY A 39 -36.64 -10.48 0.47
CA GLY A 39 -35.78 -11.63 0.19
C GLY A 39 -34.66 -11.34 -0.81
N ARG A 40 -34.34 -10.07 -1.07
CA ARG A 40 -33.36 -9.65 -2.07
C ARG A 40 -31.93 -9.73 -1.50
N ASN A 41 -30.94 -9.92 -2.37
CA ASN A 41 -29.57 -9.59 -2.02
C ASN A 41 -29.47 -8.08 -1.77
N LEU A 42 -28.52 -7.63 -0.96
CA LEU A 42 -28.43 -6.23 -0.55
C LEU A 42 -26.98 -5.74 -0.62
N LEU A 43 -26.77 -4.61 -1.28
CA LEU A 43 -25.53 -3.85 -1.24
C LEU A 43 -25.80 -2.45 -0.68
N VAL A 44 -25.19 -2.12 0.45
CA VAL A 44 -25.31 -0.80 1.10
C VAL A 44 -24.00 -0.04 0.98
N SER A 45 -24.03 1.17 0.42
CA SER A 45 -22.90 2.10 0.42
C SER A 45 -23.27 3.35 1.21
N ALA A 46 -22.60 3.55 2.35
CA ALA A 46 -22.82 4.71 3.21
C ALA A 46 -21.56 5.09 4.01
N PRO A 47 -21.41 6.36 4.44
CA PRO A 47 -20.25 6.82 5.20
C PRO A 47 -19.96 5.98 6.44
N THR A 48 -18.71 5.93 6.88
CA THR A 48 -18.36 5.32 8.18
C THR A 48 -19.05 6.08 9.32
N GLY A 49 -19.61 5.34 10.28
CA GLY A 49 -20.40 5.91 11.37
C GLY A 49 -21.88 6.17 11.04
N SER A 50 -22.34 5.88 9.82
CA SER A 50 -23.76 5.99 9.42
C SER A 50 -24.69 4.93 10.03
N GLY A 51 -24.16 3.95 10.77
CA GLY A 51 -24.99 2.90 11.39
C GLY A 51 -25.26 1.69 10.49
N LYS A 52 -24.45 1.46 9.44
CA LYS A 52 -24.55 0.27 8.56
C LYS A 52 -24.63 -1.06 9.31
N THR A 53 -23.95 -1.16 10.46
CA THR A 53 -23.96 -2.36 11.31
C THR A 53 -25.38 -2.81 11.67
N LEU A 54 -26.32 -1.88 11.89
CA LEU A 54 -27.69 -2.22 12.24
C LEU A 54 -28.38 -3.07 11.15
N ILE A 55 -28.02 -2.84 9.88
CA ILE A 55 -28.53 -3.61 8.73
C ILE A 55 -28.03 -5.05 8.78
N GLY A 56 -26.74 -5.25 9.07
CA GLY A 56 -26.17 -6.59 9.25
C GLY A 56 -26.71 -7.32 10.48
N GLU A 57 -26.97 -6.59 11.57
CA GLU A 57 -27.62 -7.15 12.76
C GLU A 57 -29.07 -7.57 12.49
N TYR A 58 -29.82 -6.79 11.70
CA TYR A 58 -31.17 -7.17 11.29
C TYR A 58 -31.17 -8.42 10.40
N ALA A 59 -30.21 -8.52 9.46
CA ALA A 59 -30.04 -9.72 8.65
C ALA A 59 -29.81 -10.97 9.52
N ALA A 60 -28.93 -10.88 10.52
CA ALA A 60 -28.69 -11.96 11.47
C ALA A 60 -29.92 -12.28 12.33
N HIS A 61 -30.63 -11.26 12.82
CA HIS A 61 -31.86 -11.43 13.60
C HIS A 61 -32.93 -12.16 12.81
N ARG A 62 -33.07 -11.84 11.51
CA ARG A 62 -34.04 -12.49 10.64
C ARG A 62 -33.70 -13.96 10.40
N SER A 63 -32.45 -14.28 10.07
CA SER A 63 -32.05 -15.68 9.88
C SER A 63 -32.28 -16.49 11.16
N LEU A 64 -31.90 -15.95 12.32
CA LEU A 64 -32.14 -16.57 13.63
C LEU A 64 -33.64 -16.80 13.88
N SER A 65 -34.48 -15.80 13.63
CA SER A 65 -35.94 -15.89 13.82
C SER A 65 -36.61 -16.85 12.83
N GLY A 66 -36.04 -17.01 11.65
CA GLY A 66 -36.47 -17.98 10.63
C GLY A 66 -35.96 -19.41 10.88
N GLY A 67 -35.13 -19.64 11.90
CA GLY A 67 -34.51 -20.93 12.20
C GLY A 67 -33.33 -21.30 11.28
N GLY A 68 -32.84 -20.36 10.47
CA GLY A 68 -31.66 -20.52 9.62
C GLY A 68 -30.39 -19.98 10.28
N ARG A 69 -29.25 -20.16 9.61
CA ARG A 69 -27.95 -19.65 10.07
C ARG A 69 -27.56 -18.36 9.35
N CYS A 70 -26.85 -17.48 10.05
CA CYS A 70 -26.24 -16.27 9.48
C CYS A 70 -24.75 -16.23 9.77
N PHE A 71 -23.93 -16.08 8.72
CA PHE A 71 -22.50 -15.84 8.87
C PHE A 71 -22.19 -14.37 8.68
N TYR A 72 -21.58 -13.75 9.71
CA TYR A 72 -21.14 -12.37 9.67
C TYR A 72 -19.62 -12.34 9.48
N THR A 73 -19.20 -12.00 8.26
CA THR A 73 -17.79 -11.96 7.88
C THR A 73 -17.20 -10.56 8.05
N THR A 74 -15.94 -10.51 8.46
CA THR A 74 -15.20 -9.27 8.69
C THR A 74 -13.80 -9.38 8.09
N PRO A 75 -13.21 -8.27 7.59
CA PRO A 75 -11.87 -8.30 7.02
C PRO A 75 -10.77 -8.56 8.03
N VAL A 76 -10.96 -8.33 9.34
CA VAL A 76 -9.84 -8.43 10.30
C VAL A 76 -10.27 -9.12 11.57
N LYS A 77 -9.39 -10.00 12.10
CA LYS A 77 -9.61 -10.76 13.35
C LYS A 77 -10.02 -9.86 14.52
N ALA A 78 -9.45 -8.65 14.62
CA ALA A 78 -9.80 -7.69 15.65
C ALA A 78 -11.28 -7.24 15.57
N LEU A 79 -11.78 -7.01 14.36
CA LEU A 79 -13.18 -6.66 14.12
C LEU A 79 -14.08 -7.88 14.35
N SER A 80 -13.66 -9.09 13.97
CA SER A 80 -14.39 -10.33 14.28
C SER A 80 -14.60 -10.48 15.79
N ASN A 81 -13.55 -10.33 16.59
CA ASN A 81 -13.63 -10.39 18.05
C ASN A 81 -14.52 -9.29 18.64
N GLN A 82 -14.48 -8.09 18.07
CA GLN A 82 -15.36 -7.00 18.49
C GLN A 82 -16.83 -7.32 18.19
N LYS A 83 -17.13 -7.75 16.97
CA LYS A 83 -18.49 -8.10 16.53
C LYS A 83 -19.05 -9.28 17.30
N PHE A 84 -18.23 -10.29 17.60
CA PHE A 84 -18.59 -11.41 18.46
C PHE A 84 -19.09 -10.95 19.83
N ARG A 85 -18.34 -10.06 20.51
CA ARG A 85 -18.77 -9.49 21.80
C ARG A 85 -20.07 -8.71 21.70
N GLN A 86 -20.23 -7.89 20.66
CA GLN A 86 -21.45 -7.13 20.40
C GLN A 86 -22.65 -8.07 20.17
N PHE A 87 -22.47 -9.10 19.36
CA PHE A 87 -23.52 -10.02 18.98
C PHE A 87 -23.93 -10.91 20.14
N ARG A 88 -22.99 -11.37 21.00
CA ARG A 88 -23.35 -12.10 22.23
C ARG A 88 -24.20 -11.27 23.18
N HIS A 89 -23.90 -9.97 23.30
CA HIS A 89 -24.72 -9.07 24.11
C HIS A 89 -26.13 -8.91 23.50
N ARG A 90 -26.24 -8.87 22.17
CA ARG A 90 -27.50 -8.66 21.45
C ARG A 90 -28.38 -9.91 21.35
N PHE A 91 -27.81 -11.03 20.92
CA PHE A 91 -28.52 -12.26 20.56
C PHE A 91 -28.43 -13.35 21.63
N GLY A 92 -27.68 -13.11 22.71
CA GLY A 92 -27.43 -14.11 23.75
C GLY A 92 -26.14 -14.91 23.50
N PRO A 93 -25.41 -15.27 24.57
CA PRO A 93 -24.13 -15.95 24.47
C PRO A 93 -24.18 -17.34 23.81
N GLU A 94 -25.33 -18.00 23.79
CA GLU A 94 -25.59 -19.33 23.26
C GLU A 94 -25.91 -19.34 21.75
N ASN A 95 -26.29 -18.20 21.18
CA ASN A 95 -26.71 -18.09 19.78
C ASN A 95 -25.58 -17.58 18.86
N VAL A 96 -24.41 -17.28 19.42
CA VAL A 96 -23.33 -16.59 18.72
C VAL A 96 -22.00 -17.31 18.89
N GLY A 97 -21.42 -17.73 17.77
CA GLY A 97 -20.09 -18.32 17.67
C GLY A 97 -19.04 -17.40 17.07
N LEU A 98 -17.77 -17.77 17.21
CA LEU A 98 -16.62 -17.11 16.59
C LEU A 98 -15.74 -18.14 15.88
N LEU A 99 -15.52 -17.95 14.59
CA LEU A 99 -14.55 -18.73 13.81
C LEU A 99 -13.49 -17.80 13.19
N THR A 100 -12.26 -17.92 13.65
CA THR A 100 -11.11 -17.24 13.07
C THR A 100 -10.02 -18.28 12.81
N GLY A 101 -8.98 -17.94 12.04
CA GLY A 101 -7.85 -18.85 11.83
C GLY A 101 -7.17 -19.32 13.13
N ASP A 102 -7.35 -18.61 14.25
CA ASP A 102 -6.70 -18.93 15.53
C ASP A 102 -7.65 -19.59 16.52
N HIS A 103 -8.90 -19.10 16.60
CA HIS A 103 -9.88 -19.49 17.60
C HIS A 103 -11.16 -20.02 16.95
N SER A 104 -11.69 -21.11 17.53
CA SER A 104 -13.02 -21.66 17.24
C SER A 104 -13.81 -21.75 18.54
N ILE A 105 -14.89 -20.97 18.63
CA ILE A 105 -15.78 -20.88 19.80
C ILE A 105 -17.21 -21.07 19.30
N ASP A 106 -17.93 -22.04 19.86
CA ASP A 106 -19.34 -22.32 19.55
C ASP A 106 -19.63 -22.35 18.02
N ALA A 107 -18.82 -23.10 17.28
CA ALA A 107 -18.85 -23.15 15.81
C ALA A 107 -20.21 -23.51 15.18
N ASP A 108 -21.04 -24.24 15.94
CA ASP A 108 -22.37 -24.69 15.52
C ASP A 108 -23.49 -23.68 15.84
N ALA A 109 -23.15 -22.51 16.40
CA ALA A 109 -24.12 -21.47 16.70
C ALA A 109 -24.89 -21.00 15.44
N PRO A 110 -26.16 -20.58 15.58
CA PRO A 110 -26.95 -20.04 14.47
C PRO A 110 -26.33 -18.79 13.84
N VAL A 111 -25.78 -17.89 14.66
CA VAL A 111 -25.06 -16.71 14.17
C VAL A 111 -23.57 -16.92 14.40
N VAL A 112 -22.75 -16.90 13.35
CA VAL A 112 -21.30 -17.09 13.48
C VAL A 112 -20.57 -15.88 12.94
N VAL A 113 -19.78 -15.22 13.79
CA VAL A 113 -18.87 -14.17 13.37
C VAL A 113 -17.56 -14.81 12.92
N MET A 114 -17.06 -14.46 11.73
CA MET A 114 -15.84 -15.06 11.21
C MET A 114 -14.99 -14.11 10.35
N THR A 115 -13.76 -14.52 10.04
CA THR A 115 -12.98 -13.88 8.97
C THR A 115 -13.42 -14.42 7.62
N THR A 116 -13.26 -13.62 6.56
CA THR A 116 -13.64 -14.01 5.19
C THR A 116 -12.91 -15.27 4.73
N GLU A 117 -11.63 -15.44 5.08
CA GLU A 117 -10.84 -16.63 4.71
C GLU A 117 -11.44 -17.93 5.27
N VAL A 118 -12.02 -17.88 6.48
CA VAL A 118 -12.63 -19.07 7.08
C VAL A 118 -13.87 -19.49 6.29
N LEU A 119 -14.70 -18.53 5.88
CA LEU A 119 -15.87 -18.83 5.03
C LEU A 119 -15.45 -19.44 3.70
N ARG A 120 -14.44 -18.86 3.04
CA ARG A 120 -13.88 -19.38 1.78
C ARG A 120 -13.41 -20.82 1.93
N ASN A 121 -12.67 -21.14 2.99
CA ASN A 121 -12.21 -22.50 3.25
C ASN A 121 -13.38 -23.47 3.55
N MET A 122 -14.44 -23.01 4.21
CA MET A 122 -15.64 -23.83 4.44
C MET A 122 -16.37 -24.16 3.13
N ILE A 123 -16.41 -23.23 2.18
CA ILE A 123 -16.97 -23.45 0.83
C ILE A 123 -16.15 -24.52 0.11
N TYR A 124 -14.81 -24.43 0.13
CA TYR A 124 -13.97 -25.44 -0.50
C TYR A 124 -14.06 -26.82 0.14
N ALA A 125 -14.14 -26.87 1.46
CA ALA A 125 -14.28 -28.13 2.18
C ALA A 125 -15.67 -28.76 2.05
N GLY A 126 -16.64 -28.08 1.40
CA GLY A 126 -18.04 -28.54 1.37
C GLY A 126 -18.63 -28.71 2.77
N SER A 127 -18.33 -27.76 3.67
CA SER A 127 -18.68 -27.90 5.08
C SER A 127 -20.19 -28.04 5.28
N SER A 128 -20.60 -29.06 6.06
CA SER A 128 -22.00 -29.27 6.43
C SER A 128 -22.65 -28.07 7.15
N ALA A 129 -21.84 -27.19 7.74
CA ALA A 129 -22.32 -25.95 8.35
C ALA A 129 -22.97 -24.97 7.34
N LEU A 130 -22.75 -25.17 6.04
CA LEU A 130 -23.33 -24.37 4.96
C LEU A 130 -24.76 -24.80 4.60
N HIS A 131 -25.22 -26.01 4.99
CA HIS A 131 -26.51 -26.56 4.52
C HIS A 131 -27.72 -25.74 4.97
N ASP A 132 -27.71 -25.21 6.20
CA ASP A 132 -28.78 -24.38 6.76
C ASP A 132 -28.42 -22.88 6.72
N LEU A 133 -27.43 -22.50 5.91
CA LEU A 133 -26.99 -21.12 5.78
C LEU A 133 -28.02 -20.33 4.97
N ASP A 134 -28.59 -19.32 5.61
CA ASP A 134 -29.65 -18.49 5.03
C ASP A 134 -29.11 -17.15 4.53
N CYS A 135 -28.13 -16.59 5.25
CA CYS A 135 -27.58 -15.28 4.97
C CYS A 135 -26.07 -15.20 5.26
N VAL A 136 -25.34 -14.51 4.37
CA VAL A 136 -23.96 -14.08 4.60
C VAL A 136 -23.91 -12.56 4.59
N VAL A 137 -23.46 -11.98 5.70
CA VAL A 137 -23.13 -10.56 5.79
C VAL A 137 -21.64 -10.38 5.52
N MET A 138 -21.30 -9.60 4.50
CA MET A 138 -19.93 -9.17 4.19
C MET A 138 -19.72 -7.74 4.62
N ASP A 139 -19.16 -7.57 5.82
CA ASP A 139 -18.79 -6.26 6.35
C ASP A 139 -17.54 -5.71 5.65
N GLU A 140 -17.51 -4.41 5.42
CA GLU A 140 -16.46 -3.70 4.69
C GLU A 140 -16.13 -4.32 3.32
N ILE A 141 -17.16 -4.63 2.50
CA ILE A 141 -17.01 -5.27 1.18
C ILE A 141 -16.09 -4.50 0.20
N HIS A 142 -15.83 -3.21 0.44
CA HIS A 142 -14.84 -2.44 -0.31
C HIS A 142 -13.40 -2.95 -0.17
N TYR A 143 -13.12 -3.85 0.78
CA TYR A 143 -11.87 -4.61 0.84
C TYR A 143 -11.66 -5.54 -0.36
N LEU A 144 -12.68 -5.75 -1.19
CA LEU A 144 -12.54 -6.42 -2.48
C LEU A 144 -11.45 -5.78 -3.36
N GLY A 145 -11.20 -4.47 -3.22
CA GLY A 145 -10.13 -3.78 -3.93
C GLY A 145 -8.73 -3.89 -3.29
N ASP A 146 -8.60 -4.62 -2.18
CA ASP A 146 -7.30 -4.88 -1.55
C ASP A 146 -6.48 -5.85 -2.41
N ARG A 147 -5.23 -5.50 -2.69
CA ARG A 147 -4.36 -6.30 -3.59
C ARG A 147 -3.96 -7.66 -3.05
N SER A 148 -3.91 -7.81 -1.73
CA SER A 148 -3.44 -9.05 -1.09
C SER A 148 -4.59 -9.98 -0.73
N ARG A 149 -5.74 -9.42 -0.35
CA ARG A 149 -6.85 -10.19 0.24
C ARG A 149 -8.17 -10.07 -0.51
N GLY A 150 -8.30 -9.10 -1.42
CA GLY A 150 -9.53 -8.84 -2.17
C GLY A 150 -10.03 -10.04 -2.98
N VAL A 151 -9.10 -10.91 -3.42
CA VAL A 151 -9.38 -12.16 -4.12
C VAL A 151 -10.42 -13.01 -3.38
N VAL A 152 -10.30 -13.12 -2.06
CA VAL A 152 -11.15 -13.95 -1.20
C VAL A 152 -12.61 -13.47 -1.22
N TRP A 153 -12.85 -12.15 -1.28
CA TRP A 153 -14.21 -11.60 -1.29
C TRP A 153 -14.93 -11.96 -2.58
N GLU A 154 -14.27 -11.75 -3.69
CA GLU A 154 -14.82 -12.02 -5.02
C GLU A 154 -15.07 -13.51 -5.22
N GLU A 155 -14.15 -14.34 -4.75
CA GLU A 155 -14.27 -15.80 -4.74
C GLU A 155 -15.49 -16.29 -3.96
N ILE A 156 -15.74 -15.77 -2.74
CA ILE A 156 -16.93 -16.09 -1.96
C ILE A 156 -18.19 -15.71 -2.73
N ILE A 157 -18.24 -14.52 -3.32
CA ILE A 157 -19.43 -14.06 -4.07
C ILE A 157 -19.69 -14.97 -5.29
N LEU A 158 -18.63 -15.42 -5.97
CA LEU A 158 -18.74 -16.30 -7.13
C LEU A 158 -19.17 -17.73 -6.76
N THR A 159 -18.68 -18.27 -5.64
CA THR A 159 -18.80 -19.70 -5.30
C THR A 159 -19.88 -20.03 -4.28
N LEU A 160 -20.35 -19.06 -3.49
CA LEU A 160 -21.43 -19.26 -2.51
C LEU A 160 -22.67 -19.85 -3.21
N ASP A 161 -23.45 -20.68 -2.52
CA ASP A 161 -24.69 -21.22 -3.09
C ASP A 161 -25.67 -20.08 -3.44
N PRO A 162 -26.21 -19.98 -4.67
CA PRO A 162 -27.14 -18.93 -5.10
C PRO A 162 -28.38 -18.76 -4.21
N ALA A 163 -28.79 -19.78 -3.46
CA ALA A 163 -29.91 -19.72 -2.52
C ALA A 163 -29.61 -18.89 -1.26
N VAL A 164 -28.32 -18.73 -0.90
CA VAL A 164 -27.90 -17.97 0.27
C VAL A 164 -27.99 -16.47 -0.01
N ARG A 165 -28.61 -15.70 0.88
CA ARG A 165 -28.73 -14.24 0.70
C ARG A 165 -27.42 -13.53 1.01
N LEU A 166 -26.98 -12.65 0.13
CA LEU A 166 -25.76 -11.85 0.31
C LEU A 166 -26.11 -10.43 0.78
N VAL A 167 -25.46 -9.98 1.85
CA VAL A 167 -25.57 -8.60 2.37
C VAL A 167 -24.18 -7.96 2.41
N GLY A 168 -23.87 -7.09 1.45
CA GLY A 168 -22.63 -6.33 1.39
C GLY A 168 -22.75 -4.96 2.06
N LEU A 169 -21.89 -4.67 3.04
CA LEU A 169 -21.82 -3.36 3.70
C LEU A 169 -20.53 -2.63 3.29
N SER A 170 -20.66 -1.43 2.73
CA SER A 170 -19.53 -0.70 2.15
C SER A 170 -19.42 0.74 2.64
N ALA A 171 -18.21 1.31 2.53
CA ALA A 171 -18.01 2.75 2.58
C ALA A 171 -18.59 3.42 1.32
N THR A 172 -18.48 4.75 1.20
CA THR A 172 -18.98 5.49 0.04
C THR A 172 -18.14 5.24 -1.22
N LEU A 173 -18.66 4.46 -2.15
CA LEU A 173 -18.03 4.17 -3.44
C LEU A 173 -18.66 5.03 -4.55
N SER A 174 -17.90 5.36 -5.59
CA SER A 174 -18.41 6.10 -6.75
C SER A 174 -19.09 5.19 -7.79
N ASN A 175 -18.81 3.89 -7.77
CA ASN A 175 -19.31 2.89 -8.70
C ASN A 175 -20.07 1.75 -7.99
N THR A 176 -20.79 2.06 -6.91
CA THR A 176 -21.61 1.06 -6.19
C THR A 176 -22.64 0.39 -7.10
N GLU A 177 -23.25 1.14 -8.03
CA GLU A 177 -24.18 0.58 -9.01
C GLU A 177 -23.49 -0.46 -9.90
N GLU A 178 -22.26 -0.21 -10.34
CA GLU A 178 -21.48 -1.18 -11.13
C GLU A 178 -21.23 -2.48 -10.35
N LEU A 179 -20.89 -2.38 -9.05
CA LEU A 179 -20.74 -3.55 -8.19
C LEU A 179 -22.08 -4.27 -7.99
N GLY A 180 -23.18 -3.52 -7.84
CA GLY A 180 -24.53 -4.08 -7.72
C GLY A 180 -25.02 -4.78 -8.99
N ASP A 181 -24.72 -4.22 -10.16
CA ASP A 181 -25.00 -4.84 -11.47
C ASP A 181 -24.29 -6.19 -11.57
N TRP A 182 -23.00 -6.24 -11.21
CA TRP A 182 -22.22 -7.47 -11.21
C TRP A 182 -22.76 -8.51 -10.23
N ILE A 183 -23.06 -8.13 -8.98
CA ILE A 183 -23.68 -9.05 -8.01
C ILE A 183 -25.02 -9.55 -8.55
N THR A 184 -25.80 -8.70 -9.23
CA THR A 184 -27.07 -9.10 -9.85
C THR A 184 -26.88 -10.15 -10.94
N GLU A 185 -25.86 -9.99 -11.77
CA GLU A 185 -25.52 -10.96 -12.83
C GLU A 185 -25.12 -12.33 -12.25
N ILE A 186 -24.42 -12.35 -11.12
CA ILE A 186 -23.94 -13.59 -10.48
C ILE A 186 -24.99 -14.25 -9.59
N ARG A 187 -25.74 -13.45 -8.83
CA ARG A 187 -26.56 -13.89 -7.67
C ARG A 187 -28.06 -13.67 -7.85
N GLY A 188 -28.49 -12.98 -8.91
CA GLY A 188 -29.88 -12.58 -9.11
C GLY A 188 -30.25 -11.29 -8.35
N ASP A 189 -31.55 -11.08 -8.13
CA ASP A 189 -32.09 -9.79 -7.67
C ASP A 189 -31.35 -9.19 -6.47
N THR A 190 -30.73 -8.02 -6.69
CA THR A 190 -29.93 -7.29 -5.70
C THR A 190 -30.43 -5.85 -5.57
N ALA A 191 -30.74 -5.44 -4.35
CA ALA A 191 -31.04 -4.06 -4.02
C ALA A 191 -29.73 -3.30 -3.74
N VAL A 192 -29.55 -2.15 -4.38
CA VAL A 192 -28.44 -1.23 -4.11
C VAL A 192 -28.98 -0.02 -3.36
N VAL A 193 -28.54 0.16 -2.11
CA VAL A 193 -28.97 1.27 -1.23
C VAL A 193 -27.80 2.22 -1.01
N LEU A 194 -28.00 3.49 -1.36
CA LEU A 194 -26.97 4.53 -1.30
C LEU A 194 -27.35 5.62 -0.31
N SER A 195 -26.40 6.03 0.51
CA SER A 195 -26.55 7.21 1.36
C SER A 195 -25.26 8.01 1.39
N ASP A 196 -25.33 9.32 1.16
CA ASP A 196 -24.21 10.24 1.36
C ASP A 196 -24.32 11.00 2.69
N VAL A 197 -25.38 10.76 3.46
CA VAL A 197 -25.65 11.52 4.68
C VAL A 197 -24.79 10.96 5.81
N ARG A 198 -23.89 11.81 6.32
CA ARG A 198 -23.13 11.51 7.53
C ARG A 198 -23.91 12.01 8.76
N PRO A 199 -24.24 11.15 9.75
CA PRO A 199 -25.02 11.56 10.92
C PRO A 199 -24.35 12.67 11.73
N VAL A 200 -23.02 12.66 11.81
CA VAL A 200 -22.23 13.72 12.44
C VAL A 200 -21.50 14.47 11.34
N PRO A 201 -21.79 15.74 11.04
CA PRO A 201 -21.10 16.50 9.99
C PRO A 201 -19.61 16.73 10.33
N LEU A 202 -18.76 16.85 9.31
CA LEU A 202 -17.32 17.11 9.46
C LEU A 202 -16.98 18.59 9.20
N ALA A 203 -16.19 19.19 10.09
CA ALA A 203 -15.46 20.43 9.83
C ALA A 203 -14.06 20.10 9.30
N HIS A 204 -13.72 20.61 8.12
CA HIS A 204 -12.37 20.49 7.56
C HIS A 204 -11.59 21.78 7.85
N MET A 205 -10.61 21.70 8.75
CA MET A 205 -9.84 22.82 9.27
C MET A 205 -8.35 22.68 8.90
N LEU A 206 -7.69 23.81 8.67
CA LEU A 206 -6.26 23.97 8.51
C LEU A 206 -5.73 24.60 9.81
N TYR A 207 -4.75 23.98 10.45
CA TYR A 207 -4.01 24.60 11.55
C TYR A 207 -2.89 25.47 10.97
N THR A 208 -3.01 26.79 11.10
CA THR A 208 -2.04 27.77 10.59
C THR A 208 -1.95 28.97 11.53
N ASP A 209 -0.76 29.53 11.70
CA ASP A 209 -0.49 30.68 12.57
C ASP A 209 -1.03 30.56 14.02
N GLY A 210 -1.11 29.33 14.55
CA GLY A 210 -1.59 29.05 15.91
C GLY A 210 -3.11 28.89 16.06
N ASP A 211 -3.86 28.91 14.96
CA ASP A 211 -5.33 28.83 14.98
C ASP A 211 -5.89 27.85 13.94
N LEU A 212 -7.17 27.49 14.09
CA LEU A 212 -7.91 26.60 13.20
C LEU A 212 -8.76 27.41 12.21
N VAL A 213 -8.38 27.37 10.94
CA VAL A 213 -9.07 28.09 9.86
C VAL A 213 -9.74 27.09 8.91
N PRO A 214 -10.99 27.28 8.42
CA PRO A 214 -11.59 26.36 7.45
C PRO A 214 -10.73 26.22 6.18
N ILE A 215 -10.48 24.98 5.72
CA ILE A 215 -9.59 24.71 4.57
C ILE A 215 -10.03 25.49 3.32
N ARG A 216 -11.34 25.53 3.05
CA ARG A 216 -11.91 26.29 1.91
C ARG A 216 -11.60 27.78 2.00
N ALA A 217 -11.75 28.37 3.18
CA ALA A 217 -11.45 29.79 3.39
C ALA A 217 -9.95 30.08 3.21
N ALA A 218 -9.08 29.18 3.66
CA ALA A 218 -7.64 29.28 3.46
C ALA A 218 -7.23 29.18 1.97
N ALA A 219 -7.83 28.24 1.22
CA ALA A 219 -7.60 28.07 -0.21
C ALA A 219 -8.05 29.31 -1.01
N ASP A 220 -9.25 29.82 -0.74
CA ASP A 220 -9.78 31.02 -1.39
C ASP A 220 -8.91 32.27 -1.13
N HIS A 221 -8.45 32.45 0.12
CA HIS A 221 -7.56 33.55 0.47
C HIS A 221 -6.22 33.47 -0.29
N ARG A 222 -5.65 32.25 -0.42
CA ARG A 222 -4.39 32.03 -1.16
C ARG A 222 -4.55 32.25 -2.67
N ARG A 223 -5.68 31.85 -3.26
CA ARG A 223 -6.02 32.13 -4.68
C ARG A 223 -6.12 33.63 -4.95
N ARG A 224 -6.82 34.38 -4.09
CA ARG A 224 -6.95 35.85 -4.19
C ARG A 224 -5.60 36.57 -4.07
N SER A 225 -4.72 36.08 -3.21
CA SER A 225 -3.37 36.64 -3.04
C SER A 225 -2.43 36.37 -4.24
N ARG A 226 -2.67 35.31 -5.02
CA ARG A 226 -1.90 35.00 -6.25
C ARG A 226 -2.36 35.78 -7.49
N GLY A 227 -3.58 36.30 -7.51
CA GLY A 227 -4.16 37.02 -8.66
C GLY A 227 -3.89 38.54 -8.70
N GLY A 228 -3.19 39.09 -7.71
CA GLY A 228 -2.83 40.50 -7.64
C GLY A 228 -1.45 40.78 -8.26
N TYR A 229 -1.38 41.81 -9.11
CA TYR A 229 -0.17 42.35 -9.72
C TYR A 229 1.04 42.40 -8.75
N HIS A 230 2.21 41.98 -9.24
CA HIS A 230 3.50 41.99 -8.52
C HIS A 230 3.70 43.23 -7.63
N ASP A 231 3.54 43.07 -6.31
CA ASP A 231 4.16 43.94 -5.32
C ASP A 231 5.30 43.15 -4.66
N GLU A 232 6.53 43.42 -5.10
CA GLU A 232 7.77 42.82 -4.57
C GLU A 232 8.06 43.22 -3.10
N ARG A 233 7.14 43.92 -2.41
CA ARG A 233 7.30 44.33 -1.00
C ARG A 233 6.66 43.41 0.04
N VAL A 234 5.98 42.32 -0.35
CA VAL A 234 5.42 41.32 0.60
C VAL A 234 6.32 40.07 0.76
N ALA A 235 7.56 40.10 0.28
CA ALA A 235 8.53 38.99 0.37
C ALA A 235 9.18 38.82 1.76
N ALA A 236 8.42 39.00 2.84
CA ALA A 236 8.88 38.76 4.21
C ALA A 236 7.74 38.40 5.17
N ARG A 237 6.84 37.49 4.79
CA ARG A 237 6.14 36.72 5.85
C ARG A 237 7.16 35.75 6.45
N PRO A 238 7.29 35.67 7.79
CA PRO A 238 8.09 34.62 8.42
C PRO A 238 7.60 33.28 7.87
N ARG A 239 8.53 32.45 7.39
CA ARG A 239 8.22 31.08 6.98
C ARG A 239 7.42 30.41 8.09
N ALA A 240 6.28 29.79 7.77
CA ALA A 240 5.50 29.01 8.71
C ALA A 240 6.46 28.10 9.51
N GLN A 241 6.61 28.43 10.79
CA GLN A 241 7.40 27.66 11.73
C GLN A 241 6.63 26.34 11.91
N TRP A 242 7.31 25.19 11.83
CA TRP A 242 6.63 23.90 12.03
C TRP A 242 5.77 23.97 13.30
N ALA A 243 4.46 23.82 13.14
CA ALA A 243 3.53 23.73 14.26
C ALA A 243 4.04 22.66 15.21
N ARG A 244 4.32 23.02 16.46
CA ARG A 244 4.75 22.01 17.42
C ARG A 244 3.53 21.17 17.75
N ARG A 245 3.69 19.85 17.79
CA ARG A 245 2.60 18.94 18.14
C ARG A 245 1.93 19.29 19.47
N GLN A 246 2.72 19.81 20.42
CA GLN A 246 2.23 20.31 21.71
C GLN A 246 1.23 21.47 21.52
N ASP A 247 1.62 22.54 20.80
CA ASP A 247 0.76 23.70 20.54
C ASP A 247 -0.56 23.28 19.88
N VAL A 248 -0.51 22.31 18.95
CA VAL A 248 -1.72 21.77 18.30
C VAL A 248 -2.61 21.03 19.31
N ILE A 249 -2.02 20.19 20.18
CA ILE A 249 -2.78 19.43 21.17
C ILE A 249 -3.39 20.37 22.22
N GLU A 250 -2.64 21.36 22.69
CA GLU A 250 -3.12 22.37 23.63
C GLU A 250 -4.30 23.16 23.01
N LYS A 251 -4.17 23.59 21.75
CA LYS A 251 -5.28 24.23 21.02
C LYS A 251 -6.50 23.33 20.90
N LEU A 252 -6.32 22.04 20.63
CA LEU A 252 -7.43 21.09 20.61
C LEU A 252 -8.07 20.89 21.98
N ASP A 253 -7.30 20.91 23.06
CA ASP A 253 -7.82 20.80 24.43
C ASP A 253 -8.60 22.05 24.83
N ASP A 254 -8.05 23.24 24.53
CA ASP A 254 -8.67 24.54 24.75
C ASP A 254 -10.01 24.67 24.00
N ASP A 255 -10.08 24.16 22.77
CA ASP A 255 -11.31 24.13 21.97
C ASP A 255 -12.24 22.94 22.33
N HIS A 256 -11.89 22.14 23.34
CA HIS A 256 -12.60 20.94 23.78
C HIS A 256 -12.77 19.87 22.69
N LEU A 257 -11.82 19.76 21.77
CA LEU A 257 -11.82 18.84 20.64
C LEU A 257 -11.18 17.48 20.94
N LEU A 258 -10.76 17.23 22.19
CA LEU A 258 -10.30 15.90 22.65
C LEU A 258 -11.48 14.96 22.98
N PRO A 259 -11.34 13.64 22.81
CA PRO A 259 -10.13 12.92 22.39
C PRO A 259 -9.84 13.08 20.89
N ALA A 260 -8.56 13.04 20.52
CA ALA A 260 -8.11 13.20 19.14
C ALA A 260 -7.18 12.07 18.66
N ILE A 261 -7.31 11.71 17.38
CA ILE A 261 -6.36 10.81 16.70
C ILE A 261 -5.45 11.66 15.81
N TYR A 262 -4.15 11.54 16.02
CA TYR A 262 -3.11 12.30 15.32
C TYR A 262 -2.38 11.37 14.34
N PHE A 263 -2.70 11.47 13.05
CA PHE A 263 -2.13 10.61 12.02
C PHE A 263 -0.71 11.06 11.64
N VAL A 264 0.23 10.14 11.85
CA VAL A 264 1.64 10.25 11.49
C VAL A 264 1.99 9.04 10.63
N PHE A 265 2.33 9.25 9.35
CA PHE A 265 2.61 8.17 8.38
C PHE A 265 4.00 7.52 8.56
N SER A 266 4.46 7.38 9.81
CA SER A 266 5.69 6.69 10.17
C SER A 266 5.55 6.08 11.56
N ARG A 267 5.92 4.81 11.71
CA ARG A 267 5.91 4.07 12.98
C ARG A 267 6.84 4.72 14.00
N ALA A 268 8.11 4.89 13.62
CA ALA A 268 9.09 5.64 14.40
C ALA A 268 8.65 7.10 14.66
N GLY A 269 7.89 7.69 13.73
CA GLY A 269 7.25 9.00 13.92
C GLY A 269 6.23 9.02 15.06
N CYS A 270 5.40 7.99 15.19
CA CYS A 270 4.41 7.86 16.27
C CYS A 270 5.09 7.72 17.63
N ASP A 271 6.05 6.80 17.76
CA ASP A 271 6.84 6.60 18.99
C ASP A 271 7.64 7.86 19.36
N GLY A 272 8.23 8.51 18.36
CA GLY A 272 8.93 9.77 18.49
C GLY A 272 8.03 10.90 18.98
N ALA A 273 6.76 10.93 18.54
CA ALA A 273 5.78 11.92 18.98
C ALA A 273 5.38 11.72 20.46
N VAL A 274 5.13 10.48 20.89
CA VAL A 274 4.90 10.17 22.32
C VAL A 274 6.11 10.59 23.16
N SER A 275 7.31 10.23 22.71
CA SER A 275 8.57 10.60 23.37
C SER A 275 8.79 12.12 23.43
N GLN A 276 8.33 12.86 22.41
CA GLN A 276 8.35 14.31 22.40
C GLN A 276 7.40 14.89 23.46
N MET A 277 6.16 14.39 23.54
CA MET A 277 5.17 14.86 24.53
C MET A 277 5.62 14.55 25.96
N ARG A 278 6.21 13.37 26.20
CA ARG A 278 6.79 13.01 27.50
C ARG A 278 7.92 13.94 27.91
N ARG A 279 8.83 14.29 26.99
CA ARG A 279 9.91 15.26 27.25
C ARG A 279 9.38 16.66 27.54
N ALA A 280 8.28 17.05 26.89
CA ALA A 280 7.55 18.29 27.16
C ALA A 280 6.76 18.26 28.47
N ARG A 281 6.65 17.11 29.14
CA ARG A 281 5.86 16.89 30.36
C ARG A 281 4.37 17.21 30.20
N LEU A 282 3.84 17.04 28.98
CA LEU A 282 2.41 17.20 28.72
C LEU A 282 1.63 16.09 29.44
N ARG A 283 0.60 16.47 30.20
CA ARG A 283 -0.27 15.54 30.92
C ARG A 283 -1.72 15.93 30.73
N LEU A 284 -2.48 15.02 30.12
CA LEU A 284 -3.90 15.21 29.77
C LEU A 284 -4.85 14.43 30.70
N THR A 285 -4.31 13.84 31.78
CA THR A 285 -5.03 12.98 32.71
C THR A 285 -5.03 13.54 34.12
N THR A 286 -6.16 13.34 34.80
CA THR A 286 -6.29 13.55 36.24
C THR A 286 -5.56 12.48 37.05
N GLY A 287 -5.33 12.72 38.34
CA GLY A 287 -4.70 11.74 39.23
C GLY A 287 -5.51 10.45 39.42
N GLU A 288 -6.83 10.49 39.24
CA GLU A 288 -7.70 9.31 39.26
C GLU A 288 -7.60 8.51 37.96
N GLU A 289 -7.73 9.17 36.80
CA GLU A 289 -7.57 8.53 35.49
C GLU A 289 -6.19 7.87 35.38
N SER A 290 -5.13 8.55 35.80
CA SER A 290 -3.78 7.98 35.82
C SER A 290 -3.68 6.69 36.65
N ARG A 291 -4.38 6.59 37.80
CA ARG A 291 -4.38 5.36 38.63
C ARG A 291 -5.17 4.24 37.96
N ARG A 292 -6.31 4.55 37.35
CA ARG A 292 -7.13 3.59 36.60
C ARG A 292 -6.37 3.03 35.39
N ILE A 293 -5.70 3.90 34.63
CA ILE A 293 -4.85 3.51 33.50
C ILE A 293 -3.73 2.59 33.97
N ALA A 294 -3.00 2.98 35.03
CA ALA A 294 -1.93 2.18 35.58
C ALA A 294 -2.40 0.77 35.96
N ALA A 295 -3.51 0.66 36.71
CA ALA A 295 -4.05 -0.62 37.13
C ALA A 295 -4.46 -1.52 35.95
N HIS A 296 -5.10 -0.94 34.91
CA HIS A 296 -5.49 -1.67 33.71
C HIS A 296 -4.28 -2.21 32.93
N VAL A 297 -3.27 -1.36 32.71
CA VAL A 297 -2.05 -1.73 31.98
C VAL A 297 -1.27 -2.80 32.73
N ASP A 298 -1.14 -2.66 34.05
CA ASP A 298 -0.41 -3.63 34.89
C ASP A 298 -1.13 -4.98 34.92
N ALA A 299 -2.47 -4.99 34.95
CA ALA A 299 -3.26 -6.22 34.89
C ALA A 299 -3.18 -6.91 33.53
N ALA A 300 -3.35 -6.16 32.43
CA ALA A 300 -3.30 -6.70 31.07
C ALA A 300 -1.93 -7.29 30.71
N CYS A 301 -0.84 -6.69 31.21
CA CYS A 301 0.52 -7.17 30.95
C CYS A 301 1.06 -8.15 32.00
N ALA A 302 0.25 -8.59 32.97
CA ALA A 302 0.71 -9.42 34.09
C ALA A 302 1.25 -10.80 33.67
N GLN A 303 0.74 -11.35 32.56
CA GLN A 303 1.14 -12.66 32.04
C GLN A 303 2.41 -12.62 31.18
N VAL A 304 2.87 -11.42 30.78
CA VAL A 304 4.08 -11.28 29.96
C VAL A 304 5.32 -11.40 30.86
N PRO A 305 6.32 -12.24 30.49
CA PRO A 305 7.56 -12.35 31.26
C PRO A 305 8.25 -10.99 31.45
N ARG A 306 8.77 -10.72 32.65
CA ARG A 306 9.39 -9.42 32.98
C ARG A 306 10.55 -9.05 32.06
N HIS A 307 11.39 -10.02 31.70
CA HIS A 307 12.52 -9.79 30.80
C HIS A 307 12.09 -9.40 29.38
N ASP A 308 10.92 -9.88 28.92
CA ASP A 308 10.34 -9.45 27.65
C ASP A 308 9.80 -8.03 27.77
N LEU A 309 9.09 -7.69 28.86
CA LEU A 309 8.61 -6.32 29.11
C LEU A 309 9.75 -5.29 29.16
N ASP A 310 10.89 -5.65 29.75
CA ASP A 310 12.07 -4.79 29.78
C ASP A 310 12.65 -4.57 28.36
N ALA A 311 12.69 -5.62 27.52
CA ALA A 311 13.13 -5.52 26.14
C ALA A 311 12.21 -4.65 25.26
N LEU A 312 10.95 -4.46 25.69
CA LEU A 312 9.91 -3.71 24.99
C LEU A 312 9.77 -2.25 25.44
N ASP A 313 10.65 -1.79 26.34
CA ASP A 313 10.55 -0.47 26.99
C ASP A 313 9.15 -0.23 27.60
N PHE A 314 8.62 -1.25 28.29
CA PHE A 314 7.30 -1.19 28.92
C PHE A 314 7.15 0.00 29.87
N THR A 315 8.24 0.42 30.52
CA THR A 315 8.25 1.59 31.40
C THR A 315 7.90 2.87 30.64
N ALA A 316 8.48 3.09 29.44
CA ALA A 316 8.14 4.25 28.62
C ALA A 316 6.71 4.17 28.09
N PHE A 317 6.28 2.98 27.63
CA PHE A 317 4.91 2.73 27.17
C PHE A 317 3.87 3.08 28.26
N ARG A 318 4.03 2.49 29.45
CA ARG A 318 3.17 2.74 30.62
C ARG A 318 3.15 4.21 31.01
N ALA A 319 4.31 4.89 30.99
CA ALA A 319 4.40 6.29 31.34
C ALA A 319 3.65 7.21 30.36
N GLY A 320 3.65 6.89 29.05
CA GLY A 320 2.85 7.60 28.05
C GLY A 320 1.35 7.43 28.29
N LEU A 321 0.90 6.20 28.50
CA LEU A 321 -0.51 5.92 28.78
C LEU A 321 -1.01 6.68 30.02
N ILE A 322 -0.22 6.69 31.09
CA ILE A 322 -0.56 7.40 32.33
C ILE A 322 -0.74 8.90 32.10
N SER A 323 -0.06 9.52 31.13
CA SER A 323 -0.25 10.93 30.76
C SER A 323 -1.41 11.17 29.79
N GLY A 324 -2.14 10.12 29.38
CA GLY A 324 -3.26 10.19 28.43
C GLY A 324 -2.84 10.20 26.97
N ILE A 325 -1.61 9.76 26.66
CA ILE A 325 -1.01 9.87 25.32
C ILE A 325 -0.49 8.50 24.90
N ALA A 326 -0.87 8.02 23.72
CA ALA A 326 -0.44 6.73 23.21
C ALA A 326 0.08 6.79 21.77
N ALA A 327 0.90 5.82 21.39
CA ALA A 327 1.14 5.48 19.98
C ALA A 327 0.19 4.34 19.59
N HIS A 328 -0.15 4.24 18.30
CA HIS A 328 -0.87 3.10 17.72
C HIS A 328 -0.39 2.83 16.30
N HIS A 329 0.37 1.76 16.11
CA HIS A 329 0.81 1.34 14.78
C HIS A 329 1.11 -0.16 14.72
N ALA A 330 1.19 -0.70 13.51
CA ALA A 330 1.40 -2.13 13.29
C ALA A 330 2.68 -2.69 13.92
N GLY A 331 3.73 -1.87 14.09
CA GLY A 331 4.99 -2.27 14.76
C GLY A 331 4.90 -2.42 16.28
N MET A 332 3.78 -2.07 16.91
CA MET A 332 3.53 -2.34 18.32
C MET A 332 3.11 -3.79 18.53
N LEU A 333 3.38 -4.33 19.72
CA LEU A 333 2.83 -5.63 20.10
C LEU A 333 1.30 -5.62 20.04
N PRO A 334 0.66 -6.72 19.57
CA PRO A 334 -0.79 -6.86 19.58
C PRO A 334 -1.42 -6.53 20.94
N LEU A 335 -0.87 -7.08 22.03
CA LEU A 335 -1.32 -6.80 23.40
C LEU A 335 -1.31 -5.29 23.72
N PHE A 336 -0.25 -4.58 23.38
CA PHE A 336 -0.14 -3.14 23.66
C PHE A 336 -1.16 -2.33 22.84
N ARG A 337 -1.44 -2.75 21.60
CA ARG A 337 -2.49 -2.12 20.78
C ARG A 337 -3.87 -2.31 21.40
N THR A 338 -4.20 -3.53 21.84
CA THR A 338 -5.48 -3.82 22.52
C THR A 338 -5.65 -2.95 23.77
N VAL A 339 -4.61 -2.83 24.60
CA VAL A 339 -4.63 -1.97 25.79
C VAL A 339 -4.88 -0.49 25.43
N VAL A 340 -4.24 0.02 24.38
CA VAL A 340 -4.49 1.40 23.89
C VAL A 340 -5.95 1.55 23.43
N GLU A 341 -6.48 0.58 22.71
CA GLU A 341 -7.85 0.58 22.18
C GLU A 341 -8.91 0.58 23.28
N GLU A 342 -8.72 -0.26 24.30
CA GLU A 342 -9.60 -0.33 25.48
C GLU A 342 -9.58 0.98 26.27
N LEU A 343 -8.40 1.52 26.54
CA LEU A 343 -8.25 2.76 27.30
C LEU A 343 -8.76 3.98 26.51
N PHE A 344 -8.61 4.00 25.18
CA PHE A 344 -9.17 5.05 24.34
C PHE A 344 -10.71 4.99 24.30
N SER A 345 -11.27 3.78 24.15
CA SER A 345 -12.72 3.57 24.19
C SER A 345 -13.33 3.91 25.54
N ALA A 346 -12.60 3.69 26.63
CA ALA A 346 -12.98 4.11 27.99
C ALA A 346 -12.83 5.63 28.23
N GLY A 347 -12.37 6.40 27.24
CA GLY A 347 -12.15 7.84 27.33
C GLY A 347 -10.96 8.25 28.20
N LEU A 348 -10.06 7.31 28.55
CA LEU A 348 -8.91 7.55 29.42
C LEU A 348 -7.69 8.06 28.63
N ILE A 349 -7.52 7.61 27.39
CA ILE A 349 -6.51 8.17 26.47
C ILE A 349 -7.13 9.32 25.69
N LYS A 350 -6.48 10.48 25.72
CA LYS A 350 -6.98 11.72 25.11
C LYS A 350 -6.38 11.96 23.73
N VAL A 351 -5.13 11.53 23.51
CA VAL A 351 -4.46 11.66 22.21
C VAL A 351 -3.79 10.34 21.83
N VAL A 352 -4.05 9.88 20.61
CA VAL A 352 -3.37 8.72 20.01
C VAL A 352 -2.63 9.16 18.77
N PHE A 353 -1.31 8.95 18.73
CA PHE A 353 -0.51 9.08 17.51
C PHE A 353 -0.57 7.79 16.71
N ALA A 354 -1.22 7.82 15.55
CA ALA A 354 -1.54 6.61 14.81
C ALA A 354 -0.99 6.61 13.38
N THR A 355 -0.66 5.41 12.87
CA THR A 355 -0.50 5.20 11.43
C THR A 355 -1.85 4.97 10.76
N GLU A 356 -1.88 5.04 9.42
CA GLU A 356 -3.08 4.81 8.60
C GLU A 356 -3.80 3.49 8.88
N THR A 357 -3.08 2.46 9.33
CA THR A 357 -3.65 1.15 9.73
C THR A 357 -4.79 1.27 10.74
N LEU A 358 -4.86 2.36 11.50
CA LEU A 358 -5.95 2.62 12.42
C LEU A 358 -7.26 3.05 11.73
N ALA A 359 -7.16 3.69 10.56
CA ALA A 359 -8.32 4.08 9.77
C ALA A 359 -9.08 2.86 9.24
N LEU A 360 -8.46 1.68 9.22
CA LEU A 360 -8.86 0.46 8.51
C LEU A 360 -9.52 -0.62 9.40
N GLY A 361 -10.42 -0.25 10.31
CA GLY A 361 -11.39 -1.24 10.84
C GLY A 361 -11.39 -1.53 12.34
N ILE A 362 -11.00 -0.58 13.19
CA ILE A 362 -11.20 -0.67 14.65
C ILE A 362 -12.13 0.44 15.12
N HIS A 363 -13.08 0.15 16.01
CA HIS A 363 -14.04 1.14 16.52
C HIS A 363 -13.40 2.06 17.58
N MET A 364 -12.54 2.98 17.13
CA MET A 364 -12.01 4.09 17.93
C MET A 364 -12.45 5.43 17.35
N PRO A 365 -13.73 5.83 17.50
CA PRO A 365 -14.17 7.14 17.06
C PRO A 365 -13.64 8.23 18.00
N ALA A 366 -13.07 9.27 17.42
CA ALA A 366 -12.52 10.42 18.14
C ALA A 366 -13.39 11.64 17.93
N ARG A 367 -13.28 12.68 18.76
CA ARG A 367 -13.96 13.96 18.48
C ARG A 367 -13.26 14.72 17.35
N ALA A 368 -11.93 14.68 17.33
CA ALA A 368 -11.11 15.26 16.27
C ALA A 368 -10.09 14.28 15.69
N VAL A 369 -9.70 14.54 14.44
CA VAL A 369 -8.61 13.86 13.75
C VAL A 369 -7.64 14.91 13.24
N VAL A 370 -6.34 14.67 13.38
CA VAL A 370 -5.27 15.54 12.88
C VAL A 370 -4.44 14.80 11.84
N LEU A 371 -4.20 15.41 10.69
CA LEU A 371 -3.29 14.91 9.65
C LEU A 371 -2.04 15.78 9.63
N GLU A 372 -0.90 15.18 9.99
CA GLU A 372 0.39 15.89 10.00
C GLU A 372 0.86 16.25 8.58
N LYS A 373 0.59 15.36 7.61
CA LYS A 373 0.96 15.49 6.20
C LYS A 373 -0.19 14.97 5.34
N THR A 374 -0.21 15.37 4.06
CA THR A 374 -1.11 14.83 3.03
C THR A 374 -0.39 13.92 2.04
N THR A 375 0.89 13.65 2.27
CA THR A 375 1.71 12.75 1.47
C THR A 375 2.21 11.59 2.31
N LYS A 376 2.24 10.39 1.72
CA LYS A 376 2.74 9.15 2.34
C LYS A 376 3.65 8.39 1.38
N PHE A 377 4.52 7.55 1.94
CA PHE A 377 5.33 6.63 1.15
C PHE A 377 4.50 5.37 0.86
N ASN A 378 4.37 5.00 -0.42
CA ASN A 378 3.57 3.85 -0.84
C ASN A 378 4.39 2.58 -1.15
N GLY A 379 5.68 2.57 -0.80
CA GLY A 379 6.63 1.50 -1.15
C GLY A 379 7.65 1.93 -2.19
N ASP A 380 7.24 2.80 -3.12
CA ASP A 380 8.09 3.28 -4.22
C ASP A 380 8.38 4.78 -4.12
N THR A 381 7.33 5.57 -3.87
CA THR A 381 7.40 7.04 -3.93
C THR A 381 6.56 7.69 -2.83
N HIS A 382 6.86 8.95 -2.55
CA HIS A 382 5.96 9.78 -1.74
C HIS A 382 4.81 10.28 -2.62
N ALA A 383 3.62 9.73 -2.41
CA ALA A 383 2.39 10.07 -3.11
C ALA A 383 1.42 10.84 -2.22
N MET A 384 0.55 11.67 -2.83
CA MET A 384 -0.58 12.30 -2.12
C MET A 384 -1.59 11.23 -1.70
N LEU A 385 -2.27 11.47 -0.57
CA LEU A 385 -3.39 10.64 -0.14
C LEU A 385 -4.49 10.63 -1.20
N THR A 386 -5.09 9.47 -1.40
CA THR A 386 -6.29 9.34 -2.25
C THR A 386 -7.54 9.83 -1.50
N SER A 387 -8.63 10.10 -2.24
CA SER A 387 -9.93 10.43 -1.64
C SER A 387 -10.44 9.34 -0.69
N ALA A 388 -10.18 8.06 -1.02
CA ALA A 388 -10.56 6.92 -0.20
C ALA A 388 -9.86 6.97 1.18
N GLU A 389 -8.54 7.11 1.16
CA GLU A 389 -7.71 7.15 2.37
C GLU A 389 -8.05 8.37 3.23
N TYR A 390 -8.22 9.54 2.59
CA TYR A 390 -8.62 10.76 3.29
C TYR A 390 -9.99 10.63 3.96
N SER A 391 -10.97 10.05 3.27
CA SER A 391 -12.32 9.82 3.78
C SER A 391 -12.34 8.80 4.93
N GLN A 392 -11.56 7.71 4.83
CA GLN A 392 -11.40 6.72 5.90
C GLN A 392 -10.75 7.32 7.16
N ILE A 393 -9.70 8.14 6.98
CA ILE A 393 -8.99 8.82 8.08
C ILE A 393 -9.92 9.83 8.77
N THR A 394 -10.50 10.75 8.00
CA THR A 394 -11.34 11.84 8.54
C THR A 394 -12.69 11.32 9.04
N GLY A 395 -13.18 10.20 8.50
CA GLY A 395 -14.38 9.50 8.94
C GLY A 395 -14.33 9.02 10.39
N ARG A 396 -13.15 9.02 11.04
CA ARG A 396 -12.99 8.73 12.48
C ARG A 396 -13.35 9.89 13.40
N ALA A 397 -13.50 11.12 12.88
CA ALA A 397 -13.84 12.30 13.67
C ALA A 397 -15.35 12.47 13.85
N GLY A 398 -15.84 12.67 15.07
CA GLY A 398 -17.25 12.76 15.42
C GLY A 398 -17.85 11.42 15.81
N ARG A 399 -18.22 11.31 17.08
CA ARG A 399 -18.86 10.13 17.69
C ARG A 399 -20.38 10.28 17.64
N ARG A 400 -21.07 9.35 16.96
CA ARG A 400 -22.54 9.33 16.88
C ARG A 400 -23.13 9.25 18.28
N GLY A 401 -24.15 10.07 18.56
CA GLY A 401 -24.82 10.14 19.85
C GLY A 401 -24.08 10.93 20.94
N ILE A 402 -22.84 11.38 20.68
CA ILE A 402 -22.03 12.14 21.64
C ILE A 402 -21.64 13.51 21.07
N ASP A 403 -21.12 13.55 19.84
CA ASP A 403 -20.63 14.78 19.21
C ASP A 403 -21.66 15.30 18.19
N THR A 404 -21.90 16.62 18.18
CA THR A 404 -22.74 17.29 17.18
C THR A 404 -22.00 17.57 15.87
N LYS A 405 -20.66 17.60 15.92
CA LYS A 405 -19.79 17.86 14.79
C LYS A 405 -18.42 17.22 15.05
N GLY A 406 -17.85 16.56 14.04
CA GLY A 406 -16.47 16.08 14.06
C GLY A 406 -15.52 17.09 13.42
N THR A 407 -14.26 17.14 13.86
CA THR A 407 -13.26 18.07 13.32
C THR A 407 -12.08 17.31 12.70
N ALA A 408 -11.84 17.52 11.41
CA ALA A 408 -10.64 17.06 10.70
C ALA A 408 -9.68 18.25 10.53
N VAL A 409 -8.48 18.15 11.11
CA VAL A 409 -7.46 19.20 11.11
C VAL A 409 -6.29 18.77 10.23
N VAL A 410 -5.87 19.60 9.29
CA VAL A 410 -4.64 19.40 8.51
C VAL A 410 -3.63 20.46 8.92
N LEU A 411 -2.36 20.09 9.11
CA LEU A 411 -1.33 21.06 9.47
C LEU A 411 -0.84 21.82 8.23
N ASP A 412 -0.68 23.14 8.34
CA ASP A 412 -0.07 23.96 7.29
C ASP A 412 1.44 23.71 7.22
N GLN A 413 1.87 22.96 6.20
CA GLN A 413 3.26 22.59 5.95
C GLN A 413 3.77 23.29 4.68
N GLN A 414 5.10 23.48 4.57
CA GLN A 414 5.72 24.25 3.47
C GLN A 414 5.37 23.73 2.06
N ASP A 415 5.19 22.41 1.93
CA ASP A 415 4.92 21.73 0.66
C ASP A 415 3.43 21.37 0.48
N LEU A 416 2.54 21.90 1.32
CA LEU A 416 1.11 21.61 1.23
C LEU A 416 0.47 22.33 0.02
N ASP A 417 -0.04 21.53 -0.91
CA ASP A 417 -0.90 21.98 -1.99
C ASP A 417 -2.34 22.11 -1.49
N LEU A 418 -2.75 23.34 -1.18
CA LEU A 418 -4.11 23.63 -0.71
C LEU A 418 -5.18 23.40 -1.78
N ASP A 419 -4.84 23.52 -3.07
CA ASP A 419 -5.81 23.28 -4.15
C ASP A 419 -6.10 21.79 -4.26
N ALA A 420 -5.05 20.96 -4.21
CA ALA A 420 -5.21 19.50 -4.16
C ALA A 420 -5.93 19.03 -2.88
N LEU A 421 -5.62 19.63 -1.72
CA LEU A 421 -6.32 19.33 -0.47
C LEU A 421 -7.80 19.72 -0.52
N SER A 422 -8.13 20.87 -1.10
CA SER A 422 -9.54 21.27 -1.28
C SER A 422 -10.27 20.26 -2.16
N ALA A 423 -9.65 19.76 -3.23
CA ALA A 423 -10.25 18.75 -4.09
C ALA A 423 -10.55 17.43 -3.36
N LEU A 424 -9.67 17.01 -2.44
CA LEU A 424 -9.90 15.83 -1.58
C LEU A 424 -11.11 16.02 -0.65
N VAL A 425 -11.32 17.23 -0.13
CA VAL A 425 -12.49 17.57 0.69
C VAL A 425 -13.78 17.57 -0.14
N ASP A 426 -13.70 17.97 -1.41
CA ASP A 426 -14.87 18.09 -2.28
C ASP A 426 -15.30 16.76 -2.91
N THR A 427 -14.41 15.76 -3.03
CA THR A 427 -14.69 14.47 -3.68
C THR A 427 -14.45 13.28 -2.75
N PRO A 428 -15.41 12.94 -1.85
CA PRO A 428 -15.23 11.87 -0.87
C PRO A 428 -15.44 10.45 -1.43
N ARG A 429 -16.00 10.31 -2.64
CA ARG A 429 -16.29 9.02 -3.28
C ARG A 429 -15.08 8.54 -4.09
N PHE A 430 -14.87 7.23 -4.14
CA PHE A 430 -13.78 6.60 -4.88
C PHE A 430 -14.26 5.35 -5.63
N PRO A 431 -13.67 5.01 -6.79
CA PRO A 431 -14.03 3.80 -7.50
C PRO A 431 -13.42 2.58 -6.81
N LEU A 432 -14.22 1.52 -6.66
CA LEU A 432 -13.74 0.20 -6.31
C LEU A 432 -13.23 -0.47 -7.58
N LEU A 433 -11.95 -0.85 -7.59
CA LEU A 433 -11.34 -1.64 -8.66
C LEU A 433 -11.06 -3.03 -8.11
N SER A 434 -11.43 -4.08 -8.84
CA SER A 434 -11.07 -5.45 -8.44
C SER A 434 -9.56 -5.65 -8.49
N ALA A 435 -9.04 -6.39 -7.51
CA ALA A 435 -7.67 -6.92 -7.51
C ALA A 435 -7.62 -8.43 -7.79
N PHE A 436 -8.71 -9.01 -8.30
CA PHE A 436 -8.84 -10.46 -8.45
C PHE A 436 -7.89 -11.02 -9.51
N THR A 437 -7.09 -11.99 -9.08
CA THR A 437 -6.27 -12.83 -9.96
C THR A 437 -6.36 -14.26 -9.47
N PRO A 438 -6.62 -15.25 -10.33
CA PRO A 438 -6.66 -16.64 -9.92
C PRO A 438 -5.27 -17.09 -9.46
N ASP A 439 -5.19 -17.66 -8.27
CA ASP A 439 -4.00 -18.35 -7.74
C ASP A 439 -4.04 -19.86 -8.06
N TYR A 440 -2.95 -20.58 -7.77
CA TYR A 440 -2.78 -21.97 -8.17
C TYR A 440 -3.64 -22.92 -7.32
N SER A 441 -3.72 -22.67 -6.01
CA SER A 441 -4.55 -23.39 -5.05
C SER A 441 -6.04 -23.26 -5.38
N MET A 442 -6.50 -22.06 -5.71
CA MET A 442 -7.84 -21.77 -6.21
C MET A 442 -8.10 -22.56 -7.49
N ALA A 443 -7.17 -22.58 -8.43
CA ALA A 443 -7.36 -23.32 -9.68
C ALA A 443 -7.56 -24.81 -9.45
N VAL A 444 -6.78 -25.44 -8.55
CA VAL A 444 -7.00 -26.85 -8.19
C VAL A 444 -8.36 -27.04 -7.53
N ASN A 445 -8.71 -26.24 -6.52
CA ASN A 445 -9.97 -26.36 -5.80
C ASN A 445 -11.19 -26.17 -6.72
N LEU A 446 -11.17 -25.18 -7.60
CA LEU A 446 -12.26 -24.93 -8.56
C LEU A 446 -12.37 -26.05 -9.60
N VAL A 447 -11.24 -26.56 -10.11
CA VAL A 447 -11.25 -27.67 -11.08
C VAL A 447 -11.78 -28.94 -10.43
N GLU A 448 -11.41 -29.24 -9.19
CA GLU A 448 -11.89 -30.42 -8.47
C GLU A 448 -13.41 -30.35 -8.21
N GLN A 449 -13.94 -29.17 -7.88
CA GLN A 449 -15.37 -29.00 -7.58
C GLN A 449 -16.26 -28.86 -8.82
N LEU A 450 -15.82 -28.11 -9.82
CA LEU A 450 -16.67 -27.67 -10.95
C LEU A 450 -16.21 -28.25 -12.30
N GLY A 451 -14.99 -28.78 -12.38
CA GLY A 451 -14.33 -29.10 -13.64
C GLY A 451 -13.80 -27.87 -14.38
N VAL A 452 -12.91 -28.08 -15.35
CA VAL A 452 -12.18 -26.99 -16.04
C VAL A 452 -13.11 -26.04 -16.78
N ALA A 453 -14.13 -26.54 -17.47
CA ALA A 453 -15.02 -25.71 -18.28
C ALA A 453 -15.84 -24.74 -17.42
N GLU A 454 -16.47 -25.23 -16.36
CA GLU A 454 -17.30 -24.42 -15.48
C GLU A 454 -16.43 -23.50 -14.60
N ALA A 455 -15.27 -23.97 -14.12
CA ALA A 455 -14.31 -23.12 -13.42
C ALA A 455 -13.81 -21.95 -14.30
N THR A 456 -13.50 -22.22 -15.58
CA THR A 456 -13.09 -21.17 -16.52
C THR A 456 -14.23 -20.17 -16.78
N SER A 457 -15.46 -20.68 -16.90
CA SER A 457 -16.67 -19.87 -17.04
C SER A 457 -16.86 -18.96 -15.83
N LEU A 458 -16.74 -19.50 -14.62
CA LEU A 458 -16.87 -18.76 -13.35
C LEU A 458 -15.86 -17.60 -13.26
N ILE A 459 -14.58 -17.85 -13.56
CA ILE A 459 -13.54 -16.81 -13.60
C ILE A 459 -13.85 -15.76 -14.68
N GLY A 460 -14.46 -16.17 -15.79
CA GLY A 460 -14.94 -15.26 -16.84
C GLY A 460 -16.07 -14.33 -16.40
N ARG A 461 -16.75 -14.61 -15.29
CA ARG A 461 -17.76 -13.72 -14.69
C ARG A 461 -17.26 -12.98 -13.45
N SER A 462 -15.96 -13.01 -13.18
CA SER A 462 -15.33 -12.24 -12.10
C SER A 462 -15.63 -10.74 -12.23
N PHE A 463 -15.66 -10.00 -11.12
CA PHE A 463 -15.81 -8.54 -11.12
C PHE A 463 -14.66 -7.87 -11.87
N ALA A 464 -13.45 -8.40 -11.74
CA ALA A 464 -12.32 -7.94 -12.55
C ALA A 464 -12.62 -8.05 -14.05
N GLN A 465 -13.13 -9.20 -14.53
CA GLN A 465 -13.50 -9.37 -15.94
C GLN A 465 -14.67 -8.46 -16.34
N PHE A 466 -15.69 -8.32 -15.47
CA PHE A 466 -16.83 -7.44 -15.69
C PHE A 466 -16.41 -5.97 -15.90
N GLN A 467 -15.48 -5.47 -15.07
CA GLN A 467 -14.91 -4.13 -15.22
C GLN A 467 -14.10 -4.03 -16.52
N THR A 468 -13.25 -5.02 -16.81
CA THR A 468 -12.49 -5.10 -18.06
C THR A 468 -13.41 -5.02 -19.28
N ASP A 469 -14.49 -5.81 -19.32
CA ASP A 469 -15.44 -5.84 -20.44
C ASP A 469 -16.13 -4.49 -20.66
N ARG A 470 -16.57 -3.82 -19.57
CA ARG A 470 -17.14 -2.46 -19.65
C ARG A 470 -16.12 -1.45 -20.16
N THR A 471 -14.89 -1.51 -19.66
CA THR A 471 -13.81 -0.64 -20.14
C THR A 471 -13.45 -0.91 -21.60
N LEU A 472 -13.38 -2.18 -22.02
CA LEU A 472 -13.13 -2.60 -23.40
C LEU A 472 -14.17 -2.01 -24.33
N VAL A 473 -15.47 -2.13 -24.04
CA VAL A 473 -16.53 -1.53 -24.85
C VAL A 473 -16.37 -0.01 -24.98
N SER A 474 -16.05 0.67 -23.87
CA SER A 474 -15.84 2.11 -23.87
C SER A 474 -14.61 2.54 -24.69
N ARG A 475 -13.52 1.75 -24.61
CA ARG A 475 -12.26 1.96 -25.31
C ARG A 475 -12.38 1.63 -26.79
N SER A 476 -13.05 0.54 -27.18
CA SER A 476 -13.34 0.23 -28.58
C SER A 476 -14.15 1.34 -29.25
N ARG A 477 -15.16 1.90 -28.56
CA ARG A 477 -15.87 3.10 -29.06
C ARG A 477 -14.96 4.33 -29.14
N ALA A 478 -13.99 4.47 -28.23
CA ALA A 478 -13.01 5.56 -28.30
C ALA A 478 -12.04 5.38 -29.49
N VAL A 479 -11.56 4.15 -29.75
CA VAL A 479 -10.76 3.77 -30.92
C VAL A 479 -11.54 4.08 -32.20
N GLU A 480 -12.81 3.69 -32.30
CA GLU A 480 -13.65 3.97 -33.46
C GLU A 480 -13.77 5.49 -33.70
N ARG A 481 -14.09 6.26 -32.65
CA ARG A 481 -14.17 7.73 -32.74
C ARG A 481 -12.85 8.37 -33.17
N ARG A 482 -11.72 7.94 -32.60
CA ARG A 482 -10.40 8.49 -32.94
C ARG A 482 -9.91 8.06 -34.31
N THR A 483 -10.23 6.84 -34.73
CA THR A 483 -10.00 6.35 -36.10
C THR A 483 -10.74 7.23 -37.11
N ASN A 484 -12.02 7.51 -36.87
CA ASN A 484 -12.80 8.42 -37.73
C ASN A 484 -12.21 9.84 -37.80
N GLU A 485 -11.69 10.36 -36.69
CA GLU A 485 -11.02 11.67 -36.68
C GLU A 485 -9.68 11.65 -37.43
N ARG A 486 -8.85 10.61 -37.21
CA ARG A 486 -7.60 10.38 -37.94
C ARG A 486 -7.86 10.35 -39.44
N ASP A 487 -8.87 9.62 -39.88
CA ASP A 487 -9.19 9.44 -41.30
C ASP A 487 -9.69 10.75 -41.93
N ARG A 488 -10.47 11.56 -41.20
CA ARG A 488 -10.84 12.92 -41.63
C ARG A 488 -9.61 13.81 -41.80
N ILE A 489 -8.69 13.83 -40.83
CA ILE A 489 -7.47 14.64 -40.92
C ILE A 489 -6.59 14.13 -42.08
N ARG A 490 -6.57 12.82 -42.37
CA ARG A 490 -5.87 12.26 -43.53
C ARG A 490 -6.48 12.76 -44.83
N ALA A 491 -7.80 12.76 -44.96
CA ALA A 491 -8.49 13.31 -46.13
C ALA A 491 -8.18 14.81 -46.33
N ASP A 492 -8.24 15.62 -45.27
CA ASP A 492 -7.87 17.04 -45.32
C ASP A 492 -6.40 17.26 -45.76
N LEU A 493 -5.50 16.36 -45.33
CA LEU A 493 -4.09 16.38 -45.69
C LEU A 493 -3.89 16.06 -47.18
N GLU A 494 -4.58 15.04 -47.69
CA GLU A 494 -4.54 14.64 -49.10
C GLU A 494 -5.14 15.72 -50.00
N GLU A 495 -6.26 16.35 -49.61
CA GLU A 495 -6.84 17.50 -50.32
C GLU A 495 -5.88 18.71 -50.34
N ALA A 496 -5.12 18.93 -49.26
CA ALA A 496 -4.11 19.96 -49.19
C ALA A 496 -2.86 19.66 -50.05
N GLY A 497 -2.76 18.48 -50.65
CA GLY A 497 -1.66 18.03 -51.50
C GLY A 497 -0.56 17.26 -50.75
N GLY A 498 -0.88 16.64 -49.61
CA GLY A 498 0.00 15.71 -48.93
C GLY A 498 -0.05 14.32 -49.59
N ASP A 499 1.11 13.74 -49.86
CA ASP A 499 1.27 12.45 -50.52
C ASP A 499 2.31 11.57 -49.78
N SER A 500 2.68 10.43 -50.38
CA SER A 500 3.68 9.53 -49.80
C SER A 500 5.07 10.17 -49.67
N GLN A 501 5.40 11.20 -50.47
CA GLN A 501 6.66 11.94 -50.34
C GLN A 501 6.65 12.81 -49.08
N LEU A 502 5.49 13.36 -48.71
CA LEU A 502 5.34 14.08 -47.45
C LEU A 502 5.55 13.15 -46.25
N ASP A 503 4.97 11.94 -46.29
CA ASP A 503 5.13 10.94 -45.23
C ASP A 503 6.62 10.57 -45.04
N GLU A 504 7.36 10.36 -46.14
CA GLU A 504 8.81 10.10 -46.13
C GLU A 504 9.60 11.29 -45.54
N TYR A 505 9.31 12.51 -45.99
CA TYR A 505 9.97 13.73 -45.48
C TYR A 505 9.76 13.91 -43.98
N MET A 506 8.54 13.70 -43.49
CA MET A 506 8.20 13.83 -42.08
C MET A 506 8.85 12.74 -41.24
N SER A 507 8.98 11.51 -41.75
CA SER A 507 9.74 10.44 -41.11
C SER A 507 11.23 10.81 -40.96
N LEU A 508 11.86 11.32 -42.02
CA LEU A 508 13.26 11.78 -41.99
C LEU A 508 13.46 12.92 -40.97
N ARG A 509 12.48 13.83 -40.83
CA ARG A 509 12.49 14.92 -39.86
C ARG A 509 12.36 14.40 -38.42
N ALA A 510 11.48 13.43 -38.19
CA ALA A 510 11.31 12.79 -36.89
C ALA A 510 12.56 12.00 -36.47
N ASP A 511 13.17 11.24 -37.39
CA ASP A 511 14.41 10.51 -37.18
C ASP A 511 15.57 11.44 -36.83
N LEU A 512 15.71 12.54 -37.56
CA LEU A 512 16.72 13.54 -37.27
C LEU A 512 16.54 14.10 -35.85
N SER A 513 15.32 14.45 -35.45
CA SER A 513 15.05 14.95 -34.10
C SER A 513 15.35 13.91 -33.01
N ARG A 514 15.00 12.63 -33.24
CA ARG A 514 15.31 11.53 -32.31
C ARG A 514 16.83 11.33 -32.17
N LEU A 515 17.56 11.31 -33.28
CA LEU A 515 19.02 11.15 -33.29
C LEU A 515 19.75 12.35 -32.67
N GLU A 516 19.23 13.58 -32.85
CA GLU A 516 19.78 14.77 -32.20
C GLU A 516 19.59 14.71 -30.67
N LYS A 517 18.39 14.37 -30.20
CA LYS A 517 18.11 14.21 -28.75
C LYS A 517 18.96 13.11 -28.11
N SER A 518 19.11 11.97 -28.79
CA SER A 518 19.94 10.86 -28.26
C SER A 518 21.43 11.23 -28.25
N SER A 519 21.92 11.93 -29.27
CA SER A 519 23.30 12.42 -29.32
C SER A 519 23.58 13.49 -28.26
N GLU A 520 22.63 14.40 -28.00
CA GLU A 520 22.71 15.39 -26.93
C GLU A 520 22.74 14.73 -25.55
N LYS A 521 21.88 13.71 -25.33
CA LYS A 521 21.86 12.92 -24.09
C LYS A 521 23.19 12.18 -23.88
N ALA A 522 23.67 11.45 -24.88
CA ALA A 522 24.94 10.73 -24.81
C ALA A 522 26.11 11.69 -24.54
N THR A 523 26.14 12.86 -25.21
CA THR A 523 27.16 13.89 -24.98
C THR A 523 27.09 14.46 -23.55
N ARG A 524 25.89 14.64 -23.01
CA ARG A 524 25.68 15.08 -21.63
C ARG A 524 26.17 14.03 -20.63
N ASP A 525 25.84 12.76 -20.85
CA ASP A 525 26.18 11.66 -19.97
C ASP A 525 27.70 11.42 -19.95
N ASP A 526 28.35 11.37 -21.13
CA ASP A 526 29.81 11.30 -21.26
C ASP A 526 30.52 12.47 -20.58
N ARG A 527 29.93 13.68 -20.68
CA ARG A 527 30.46 14.87 -20.00
C ARG A 527 30.35 14.75 -18.48
N LEU A 528 29.20 14.29 -17.96
CA LEU A 528 28.99 14.10 -16.52
C LEU A 528 29.94 13.03 -15.97
N GLU A 529 30.13 11.92 -16.70
CA GLU A 529 31.07 10.87 -16.31
C GLU A 529 32.52 11.37 -16.33
N SER A 530 32.89 12.17 -17.34
CA SER A 530 34.22 12.81 -17.39
C SER A 530 34.43 13.79 -16.23
N VAL A 531 33.39 14.54 -15.83
CA VAL A 531 33.43 15.44 -14.67
C VAL A 531 33.58 14.63 -13.39
N ARG A 532 32.80 13.56 -13.22
CA ARG A 532 32.86 12.67 -12.07
C ARG A 532 34.24 12.05 -11.90
N ALA A 533 34.79 11.47 -12.97
CA ALA A 533 36.13 10.89 -12.98
C ALA A 533 37.22 11.92 -12.60
N ALA A 534 37.03 13.19 -12.98
CA ALA A 534 37.93 14.27 -12.58
C ALA A 534 37.71 14.72 -11.13
N MET A 535 36.48 14.73 -10.62
CA MET A 535 36.16 15.06 -9.22
C MET A 535 36.77 14.04 -8.24
N LEU A 536 36.68 12.75 -8.56
CA LEU A 536 37.23 11.68 -7.73
C LEU A 536 38.76 11.72 -7.61
N LYS A 537 39.45 12.37 -8.56
CA LYS A 537 40.90 12.57 -8.53
C LYS A 537 41.34 13.78 -7.69
N GLN A 538 40.40 14.57 -7.17
CA GLN A 538 40.73 15.76 -6.40
C GLN A 538 41.01 15.43 -4.94
N THR A 539 42.00 16.13 -4.37
CA THR A 539 42.37 16.02 -2.96
C THR A 539 42.20 17.36 -2.26
N ALA A 540 42.09 17.33 -0.92
CA ALA A 540 42.02 18.54 -0.13
C ALA A 540 43.27 19.41 -0.36
N GLY A 541 43.05 20.70 -0.62
CA GLY A 541 44.06 21.70 -0.95
C GLY A 541 44.26 21.93 -2.45
N SER A 542 43.70 21.09 -3.32
CA SER A 542 43.72 21.34 -4.77
C SER A 542 42.91 22.59 -5.13
N VAL A 543 43.46 23.45 -5.98
CA VAL A 543 42.72 24.55 -6.61
C VAL A 543 42.28 24.07 -7.99
N ILE A 544 40.97 24.02 -8.23
CA ILE A 544 40.35 23.45 -9.43
C ILE A 544 39.57 24.51 -10.21
N THR A 545 39.32 24.24 -11.50
CA THR A 545 38.43 25.05 -12.33
C THR A 545 36.96 24.71 -12.08
N VAL A 546 36.08 25.72 -11.99
CA VAL A 546 34.62 25.53 -11.82
C VAL A 546 33.84 25.97 -13.06
N GLY A 547 34.17 27.16 -13.60
CA GLY A 547 33.76 27.58 -14.95
C GLY A 547 32.30 28.02 -15.13
N ARG A 548 31.48 28.08 -14.07
CA ARG A 548 30.15 28.71 -14.10
C ARG A 548 30.21 30.15 -13.57
N LYS A 549 29.56 31.10 -14.26
CA LYS A 549 29.51 32.52 -13.87
C LYS A 549 29.09 32.75 -12.40
N ARG A 550 28.20 31.90 -11.86
CA ARG A 550 27.70 31.98 -10.47
C ARG A 550 28.76 31.66 -9.41
N PHE A 551 29.71 30.78 -9.69
CA PHE A 551 30.64 30.23 -8.70
C PHE A 551 32.08 30.72 -8.89
N GLY A 552 32.34 31.57 -9.89
CA GLY A 552 33.69 32.06 -10.18
C GLY A 552 34.52 31.10 -11.04
N MET A 553 35.81 31.42 -11.23
CA MET A 553 36.66 30.66 -12.17
C MET A 553 37.39 29.50 -11.52
N VAL A 554 37.81 29.67 -10.26
CA VAL A 554 38.56 28.66 -9.51
C VAL A 554 37.99 28.46 -8.11
N ALA A 555 38.18 27.25 -7.58
CA ALA A 555 37.83 26.93 -6.20
C ALA A 555 38.88 26.04 -5.55
N THR A 556 39.13 26.25 -4.26
CA THR A 556 39.97 25.37 -3.45
C THR A 556 39.10 24.26 -2.85
N VAL A 557 39.50 23.01 -3.07
CA VAL A 557 38.85 21.82 -2.51
C VAL A 557 39.21 21.69 -1.04
N LEU A 558 38.19 21.68 -0.17
CA LEU A 558 38.33 21.51 1.28
C LEU A 558 38.12 20.05 1.69
N GLN A 559 37.20 19.36 1.01
CA GLN A 559 36.85 17.97 1.27
C GLN A 559 36.16 17.33 0.06
N LEU A 560 36.43 16.05 -0.17
CA LEU A 560 35.68 15.18 -1.08
C LEU A 560 34.76 14.27 -0.24
N ARG A 561 33.54 14.05 -0.72
CA ARG A 561 32.57 13.12 -0.15
C ARG A 561 32.14 12.11 -1.22
N THR A 562 32.14 10.84 -0.84
CA THR A 562 31.86 9.67 -1.71
C THR A 562 30.89 8.70 -1.04
N ASP A 563 30.04 9.20 -0.14
CA ASP A 563 28.98 8.44 0.53
C ASP A 563 28.01 7.79 -0.46
N ILE A 564 27.74 8.48 -1.56
CA ILE A 564 27.02 7.96 -2.71
C ILE A 564 28.06 7.79 -3.84
N PRO A 565 28.47 6.55 -4.19
CA PRO A 565 29.48 6.34 -5.23
C PRO A 565 29.10 7.00 -6.55
N SER A 566 27.80 7.04 -6.88
CA SER A 566 27.23 7.62 -8.10
C SER A 566 27.20 9.15 -8.16
N ASP A 567 27.32 9.86 -7.02
CA ASP A 567 27.24 11.32 -6.94
C ASP A 567 28.28 11.92 -5.95
N PRO A 568 29.59 11.92 -6.30
CA PRO A 568 30.61 12.53 -5.46
C PRO A 568 30.40 14.05 -5.34
N ALA A 569 30.64 14.59 -4.14
CA ALA A 569 30.51 16.02 -3.86
C ALA A 569 31.83 16.60 -3.35
N LEU A 570 32.20 17.79 -3.85
CA LEU A 570 33.37 18.54 -3.40
C LEU A 570 32.94 19.74 -2.57
N LEU A 571 33.35 19.79 -1.30
CA LEU A 571 33.24 20.99 -0.50
C LEU A 571 34.31 21.97 -0.95
N CYS A 572 33.90 23.12 -1.46
CA CYS A 572 34.78 24.07 -2.12
C CYS A 572 34.66 25.48 -1.53
N LEU A 573 35.78 26.21 -1.49
CA LEU A 573 35.81 27.67 -1.35
C LEU A 573 36.16 28.28 -2.69
N THR A 574 35.24 29.06 -3.26
CA THR A 574 35.44 29.72 -4.56
C THR A 574 36.24 31.01 -4.41
N ASP A 575 36.78 31.50 -5.52
CA ASP A 575 37.43 32.80 -5.63
C ASP A 575 36.47 34.00 -5.49
N SER A 576 35.15 33.76 -5.43
CA SER A 576 34.14 34.74 -5.01
C SER A 576 33.88 34.75 -3.50
N GLY A 577 34.53 33.87 -2.73
CA GLY A 577 34.34 33.72 -1.29
C GLY A 577 33.14 32.84 -0.91
N TRP A 578 32.41 32.28 -1.89
CA TRP A 578 31.33 31.33 -1.64
C TRP A 578 31.89 30.00 -1.15
N THR A 579 31.23 29.38 -0.17
CA THR A 579 31.60 28.07 0.37
C THR A 579 30.39 27.15 0.31
N GLY A 580 30.55 25.98 -0.28
CA GLY A 580 29.47 25.00 -0.37
C GLY A 580 29.89 23.73 -1.08
N TRP A 581 28.97 22.78 -1.13
CA TRP A 581 29.14 21.53 -1.86
C TRP A 581 28.85 21.76 -3.34
N LEU A 582 29.80 21.38 -4.19
CA LEU A 582 29.64 21.33 -5.64
C LEU A 582 29.53 19.87 -6.07
N ARG A 583 28.49 19.57 -6.84
CA ARG A 583 28.20 18.25 -7.42
C ARG A 583 28.50 18.26 -8.92
N GLN A 584 28.39 17.12 -9.59
CA GLN A 584 28.73 16.96 -11.01
C GLN A 584 28.03 18.01 -11.91
N GLN A 585 26.76 18.29 -11.64
CA GLN A 585 25.95 19.26 -12.39
C GLN A 585 26.46 20.71 -12.28
N ASP A 586 27.21 21.04 -11.23
CA ASP A 586 27.70 22.39 -10.98
C ASP A 586 28.93 22.75 -11.82
N PHE A 587 29.56 21.76 -12.46
CA PHE A 587 30.71 21.96 -13.33
C PHE A 587 30.29 22.08 -14.81
N ALA A 588 30.83 23.09 -15.50
CA ALA A 588 30.61 23.25 -16.94
C ALA A 588 31.47 22.28 -17.77
N ALA A 589 32.66 21.94 -17.27
CA ALA A 589 33.63 21.01 -17.85
C ALA A 589 34.35 20.27 -16.72
N PRO A 590 35.06 19.15 -17.00
CA PRO A 590 35.80 18.41 -15.98
C PRO A 590 36.74 19.32 -15.17
N PRO A 591 36.67 19.31 -13.83
CA PRO A 591 37.52 20.17 -13.00
C PRO A 591 38.99 19.80 -13.17
N VAL A 592 39.80 20.75 -13.64
CA VAL A 592 41.24 20.56 -13.80
C VAL A 592 41.99 21.27 -12.67
N PRO A 593 42.96 20.62 -12.00
CA PRO A 593 43.78 21.29 -11.00
C PRO A 593 44.68 22.36 -11.67
N VAL A 594 44.67 23.57 -11.12
CA VAL A 594 45.46 24.73 -11.57
C VAL A 594 46.56 25.11 -10.57
N GLY A 595 46.52 24.54 -9.38
CA GLY A 595 47.50 24.74 -8.32
C GLY A 595 47.09 24.02 -7.04
N ARG A 596 47.86 24.22 -5.97
CA ARG A 596 47.56 23.71 -4.63
C ARG A 596 47.80 24.81 -3.61
N VAL A 597 47.01 24.81 -2.55
CA VAL A 597 47.13 25.75 -1.44
C VAL A 597 47.10 24.98 -0.13
N ASP A 598 47.97 25.37 0.81
CA ASP A 598 47.98 24.81 2.15
C ASP A 598 46.74 25.24 2.92
N LEU A 599 46.02 24.26 3.47
CA LEU A 599 44.79 24.46 4.21
C LEU A 599 45.08 24.65 5.71
N PRO A 600 44.41 25.62 6.38
CA PRO A 600 44.53 25.80 7.82
C PRO A 600 43.91 24.63 8.61
N ARG A 601 44.34 24.48 9.88
CA ARG A 601 43.71 23.55 10.83
C ARG A 601 42.23 23.96 11.01
N GLY A 602 41.30 23.00 10.88
CA GLY A 602 39.85 23.29 10.93
C GLY A 602 39.17 23.57 9.58
N ARG A 603 39.74 23.12 8.46
CA ARG A 603 39.30 23.32 7.06
C ARG A 603 37.80 23.10 6.71
N ARG A 604 37.00 22.49 7.60
CA ARG A 604 35.55 22.26 7.41
C ARG A 604 34.70 23.49 7.75
N LYS A 605 35.17 24.36 8.65
CA LYS A 605 34.51 25.61 9.03
C LYS A 605 35.56 26.73 9.07
N LEU A 606 35.80 27.33 7.90
CA LEU A 606 36.75 28.43 7.75
C LEU A 606 36.17 29.72 8.33
N ASP A 607 36.94 30.41 9.16
CA ASP A 607 36.61 31.75 9.64
C ASP A 607 36.82 32.82 8.54
N GLY A 608 36.31 34.04 8.78
CA GLY A 608 36.39 35.12 7.79
C GLY A 608 37.82 35.56 7.44
N ARG A 609 38.80 35.31 8.30
CA ARG A 609 40.22 35.61 8.06
C ARG A 609 40.87 34.54 7.17
N ALA A 610 40.65 33.26 7.46
CA ALA A 610 41.15 32.15 6.64
C ALA A 610 40.53 32.14 5.24
N LYS A 611 39.23 32.45 5.12
CA LYS A 611 38.58 32.56 3.81
C LYS A 611 39.24 33.63 2.93
N ARG A 612 39.46 34.83 3.47
CA ARG A 612 40.11 35.93 2.73
C ARG A 612 41.53 35.58 2.30
N ALA A 613 42.32 34.95 3.17
CA ALA A 613 43.68 34.52 2.85
C ALA A 613 43.72 33.47 1.72
N LEU A 614 42.80 32.50 1.72
CA LEU A 614 42.69 31.50 0.66
C LEU A 614 42.22 32.12 -0.67
N VAL A 615 41.26 33.05 -0.63
CA VAL A 615 40.81 33.77 -1.84
C VAL A 615 41.93 34.57 -2.47
N GLN A 616 42.71 35.31 -1.67
CA GLN A 616 43.86 36.08 -2.16
C GLN A 616 44.93 35.19 -2.82
N ARG A 617 45.18 34.00 -2.26
CA ARG A 617 46.10 33.00 -2.87
C ARG A 617 45.57 32.44 -4.20
N MET A 618 44.25 32.41 -4.40
CA MET A 618 43.64 31.97 -5.66
C MET A 618 43.69 33.01 -6.78
N GLU A 619 43.82 34.31 -6.47
CA GLU A 619 43.81 35.38 -7.48
C GLU A 619 44.90 35.21 -8.55
N GLY A 620 46.12 34.83 -8.14
CA GLY A 620 47.24 34.56 -9.05
C GLY A 620 47.07 33.30 -9.92
N LEU A 621 46.11 32.44 -9.59
CA LEU A 621 45.84 31.19 -10.33
C LEU A 621 44.70 31.35 -11.36
N ARG A 622 43.96 32.46 -11.33
CA ARG A 622 42.87 32.76 -12.29
C ARG A 622 43.37 32.79 -13.74
N GLY A 623 44.56 33.33 -13.98
CA GLY A 623 45.17 33.39 -15.31
C GLY A 623 45.45 31.99 -15.90
N LYS A 624 45.93 31.05 -15.07
CA LYS A 624 46.21 29.66 -15.46
C LYS A 624 44.93 28.86 -15.72
N ALA A 625 43.86 29.17 -14.98
CA ALA A 625 42.56 28.53 -15.15
C ALA A 625 41.94 28.76 -16.53
N ARG A 626 42.01 29.98 -17.07
CA ARG A 626 41.49 30.30 -18.41
C ARG A 626 42.16 29.48 -19.52
N GLY A 627 43.48 29.26 -19.43
CA GLY A 627 44.23 28.45 -20.39
C GLY A 627 43.88 26.96 -20.29
N ARG A 628 43.79 26.41 -19.08
CA ARG A 628 43.46 24.98 -18.87
C ARG A 628 42.00 24.65 -19.21
N MET A 629 41.06 25.56 -18.98
CA MET A 629 39.65 25.36 -19.35
C MET A 629 39.45 25.25 -20.87
N LYS A 630 40.23 25.99 -21.68
CA LYS A 630 40.17 25.88 -23.15
C LYS A 630 40.64 24.51 -23.65
N ASN A 631 41.61 23.90 -22.98
CA ASN A 631 42.18 22.59 -23.36
C ASN A 631 41.43 21.40 -22.72
N ALA A 632 40.59 21.65 -21.71
CA ALA A 632 39.80 20.64 -21.01
C ALA A 632 38.43 20.35 -21.67
N GLY A 633 38.07 21.09 -22.72
CA GLY A 633 36.95 20.74 -23.59
C GLY A 633 37.28 19.41 -24.27
N GLY A 634 36.63 18.33 -23.82
CA GLY A 634 36.95 16.96 -24.21
C GLY A 634 36.99 16.74 -25.72
N LYS A 635 37.68 15.66 -26.13
CA LYS A 635 37.65 15.14 -27.49
C LYS A 635 36.21 15.12 -27.99
N SER A 636 35.97 15.70 -29.17
CA SER A 636 34.67 15.67 -29.84
C SER A 636 34.09 14.27 -29.74
N VAL A 637 32.89 14.16 -29.14
CA VAL A 637 32.07 12.95 -29.19
C VAL A 637 32.02 12.50 -30.65
N ARG A 638 32.22 11.20 -30.87
CA ARG A 638 32.16 10.59 -32.21
C ARG A 638 30.76 10.87 -32.74
N LYS A 639 30.63 11.82 -33.67
CA LYS A 639 29.34 12.20 -34.26
C LYS A 639 28.73 10.95 -34.88
N ASP A 640 27.50 10.64 -34.50
CA ASP A 640 26.77 9.51 -35.07
C ASP A 640 26.72 9.67 -36.60
N PRO A 641 27.32 8.76 -37.39
CA PRO A 641 27.32 8.86 -38.85
C PRO A 641 25.90 8.84 -39.43
N ARG A 642 24.92 8.26 -38.71
CA ARG A 642 23.50 8.27 -39.10
C ARG A 642 22.94 9.69 -39.12
N LEU A 643 23.34 10.54 -38.18
CA LEU A 643 22.87 11.93 -38.09
C LEU A 643 23.30 12.76 -39.31
N ALA A 644 24.53 12.54 -39.80
CA ALA A 644 25.01 13.18 -41.03
C ALA A 644 24.32 12.63 -42.28
N ALA A 645 24.02 11.32 -42.31
CA ALA A 645 23.30 10.68 -43.40
C ALA A 645 21.83 11.17 -43.48
N THR A 646 21.09 11.19 -42.36
CA THR A 646 19.70 11.67 -42.30
C THR A 646 19.60 13.16 -42.67
N ARG A 647 20.55 14.00 -42.21
CA ARG A 647 20.60 15.41 -42.66
C ARG A 647 20.81 15.56 -44.15
N ARG A 648 21.61 14.68 -44.77
CA ARG A 648 21.84 14.69 -46.22
C ARG A 648 20.58 14.25 -46.97
N ALA A 649 19.95 13.18 -46.53
CA ALA A 649 18.69 12.68 -47.10
C ALA A 649 17.58 13.74 -47.03
N LEU A 650 17.41 14.41 -45.88
CA LEU A 650 16.41 15.48 -45.72
C LEU A 650 16.64 16.66 -46.67
N ARG A 651 17.91 17.06 -46.90
CA ARG A 651 18.27 18.15 -47.84
C ARG A 651 18.09 17.78 -49.30
N GLN A 652 18.23 16.50 -49.63
CA GLN A 652 18.07 15.99 -51.00
C GLN A 652 16.61 15.66 -51.33
N HIS A 653 15.73 15.69 -50.33
CA HIS A 653 14.32 15.37 -50.51
C HIS A 653 13.60 16.47 -51.33
N PRO A 654 12.77 16.12 -52.33
CA PRO A 654 12.10 17.09 -53.21
C PRO A 654 11.29 18.17 -52.47
N LEU A 655 10.66 17.79 -51.36
CA LEU A 655 9.85 18.68 -50.53
C LEU A 655 10.66 19.61 -49.60
N HIS A 656 11.99 19.51 -49.54
CA HIS A 656 12.80 20.33 -48.62
C HIS A 656 12.74 21.83 -48.94
N GLU A 657 12.55 22.18 -50.22
CA GLU A 657 12.43 23.57 -50.70
C GLU A 657 10.99 23.94 -51.10
N ASP A 658 9.99 23.07 -50.86
CA ASP A 658 8.59 23.35 -51.22
C ASP A 658 7.99 24.41 -50.27
N PRO A 659 7.45 25.54 -50.78
CA PRO A 659 6.88 26.60 -49.94
C PRO A 659 5.63 26.17 -49.15
N ARG A 660 4.99 25.05 -49.51
CA ARG A 660 3.81 24.51 -48.81
C ARG A 660 4.19 23.63 -47.61
N ILE A 661 5.46 23.29 -47.44
CA ILE A 661 5.91 22.27 -46.49
C ILE A 661 5.53 22.57 -45.04
N ASP A 662 5.54 23.84 -44.61
CA ASP A 662 5.17 24.21 -43.24
C ASP A 662 3.67 24.05 -42.94
N ARG A 663 2.81 24.18 -43.97
CA ARG A 663 1.36 23.93 -43.84
C ARG A 663 1.09 22.44 -43.84
N LEU A 664 1.68 21.71 -44.80
CA LEU A 664 1.56 20.26 -44.93
C LEU A 664 2.12 19.53 -43.70
N ALA A 665 3.28 19.95 -43.19
CA ALA A 665 3.87 19.40 -41.98
C ALA A 665 2.97 19.58 -40.75
N ARG A 666 2.28 20.73 -40.60
CA ARG A 666 1.34 20.94 -39.49
C ARG A 666 0.12 20.02 -39.56
N LEU A 667 -0.42 19.80 -40.75
CA LEU A 667 -1.53 18.86 -40.95
C LEU A 667 -1.07 17.41 -40.74
N HIS A 668 0.10 17.04 -41.26
CA HIS A 668 0.70 15.73 -41.03
C HIS A 668 1.02 15.50 -39.55
N GLU A 669 1.55 16.49 -38.81
CA GLU A 669 1.77 16.37 -37.36
C GLU A 669 0.46 16.15 -36.59
N ARG A 670 -0.63 16.80 -37.00
CA ARG A 670 -1.97 16.55 -36.43
C ARG A 670 -2.44 15.13 -36.72
N TRP A 671 -2.31 14.67 -37.97
CA TRP A 671 -2.65 13.30 -38.35
C TRP A 671 -1.80 12.28 -37.60
N ALA A 672 -0.49 12.47 -37.53
CA ALA A 672 0.44 11.56 -36.86
C ALA A 672 0.16 11.46 -35.36
N ARG A 673 -0.27 12.55 -34.70
CA ARG A 673 -0.75 12.50 -33.31
C ARG A 673 -2.03 11.67 -33.18
N ALA A 674 -3.03 11.92 -34.04
CA ALA A 674 -4.27 11.15 -34.03
C ALA A 674 -4.04 9.66 -34.36
N ALA A 675 -3.12 9.35 -35.26
CA ALA A 675 -2.71 7.98 -35.59
C ALA A 675 -2.01 7.31 -34.39
N ALA A 676 -1.07 8.00 -33.74
CA ALA A 676 -0.42 7.49 -32.54
C ALA A 676 -1.41 7.29 -31.37
N ASP A 677 -2.41 8.17 -31.21
CA ASP A 677 -3.48 8.00 -30.22
C ASP A 677 -4.32 6.76 -30.52
N VAL A 678 -4.64 6.50 -31.80
CA VAL A 678 -5.34 5.28 -32.23
C VAL A 678 -4.49 4.05 -31.96
N ASP A 679 -3.21 4.05 -32.32
CA ASP A 679 -2.29 2.93 -32.09
C ASP A 679 -2.16 2.63 -30.60
N THR A 680 -2.06 3.68 -29.77
CA THR A 680 -1.98 3.56 -28.31
C THR A 680 -3.27 2.95 -27.74
N LEU A 681 -4.43 3.51 -28.10
CA LEU A 681 -5.73 3.00 -27.64
C LEU A 681 -6.00 1.57 -28.15
N THR A 682 -5.54 1.24 -29.35
CA THR A 682 -5.66 -0.11 -29.91
C THR A 682 -4.78 -1.09 -29.15
N ALA A 683 -3.53 -0.73 -28.87
CA ALA A 683 -2.62 -1.55 -28.06
C ALA A 683 -3.15 -1.75 -26.64
N GLU A 684 -3.78 -0.73 -26.03
CA GLU A 684 -4.46 -0.84 -24.74
C GLU A 684 -5.64 -1.81 -24.80
N VAL A 685 -6.47 -1.74 -25.85
CA VAL A 685 -7.58 -2.69 -26.08
C VAL A 685 -7.05 -4.11 -26.27
N GLU A 686 -5.96 -4.29 -27.03
CA GLU A 686 -5.34 -5.60 -27.25
C GLU A 686 -4.71 -6.17 -25.98
N ALA A 687 -4.11 -5.32 -25.13
CA ALA A 687 -3.55 -5.72 -23.84
C ALA A 687 -4.65 -6.17 -22.86
N ASP A 688 -5.75 -5.41 -22.78
CA ASP A 688 -6.91 -5.73 -21.95
C ASP A 688 -7.74 -6.90 -22.50
N ALA A 689 -7.58 -7.24 -23.78
CA ALA A 689 -8.30 -8.34 -24.38
C ALA A 689 -7.90 -9.70 -23.78
N ASP A 690 -6.74 -9.84 -23.12
CA ASP A 690 -6.36 -11.09 -22.44
C ASP A 690 -7.24 -11.35 -21.22
N SER A 691 -8.33 -12.08 -21.43
CA SER A 691 -9.29 -12.37 -20.39
C SER A 691 -8.69 -13.19 -19.25
N LEU A 692 -9.20 -12.98 -18.04
CA LEU A 692 -8.84 -13.79 -16.88
C LEU A 692 -9.09 -15.28 -17.11
N ALA A 693 -10.09 -15.62 -17.92
CA ALA A 693 -10.36 -17.00 -18.36
C ALA A 693 -9.21 -17.60 -19.22
N ARG A 694 -8.49 -16.80 -20.02
CA ARG A 694 -7.29 -17.27 -20.73
C ARG A 694 -6.12 -17.51 -19.78
N ARG A 695 -5.90 -16.59 -18.85
CA ARG A 695 -4.89 -16.75 -17.80
C ARG A 695 -5.15 -17.97 -16.94
N PHE A 696 -6.41 -18.19 -16.53
CA PHE A 696 -6.82 -19.39 -15.79
C PHE A 696 -6.51 -20.68 -16.54
N ARG A 697 -6.78 -20.74 -17.85
CA ARG A 697 -6.41 -21.91 -18.66
C ARG A 697 -4.90 -22.16 -18.71
N ARG A 698 -4.08 -21.10 -18.83
CA ARG A 698 -2.61 -21.22 -18.75
C ARG A 698 -2.16 -21.76 -17.39
N ILE A 699 -2.85 -21.39 -16.30
CA ILE A 699 -2.62 -21.95 -14.96
C ILE A 699 -2.95 -23.45 -14.95
N VAL A 700 -4.12 -23.84 -15.45
CA VAL A 700 -4.51 -25.26 -15.57
C VAL A 700 -3.51 -26.06 -16.40
N ASP A 701 -3.05 -25.52 -17.53
CA ASP A 701 -2.04 -26.15 -18.38
C ASP A 701 -0.70 -26.31 -17.66
N LEU A 702 -0.26 -25.31 -16.88
CA LEU A 702 0.93 -25.40 -16.05
C LEU A 702 0.78 -26.48 -14.95
N LEU A 703 -0.37 -26.54 -14.30
CA LEU A 703 -0.66 -27.51 -13.25
C LEU A 703 -0.71 -28.95 -13.80
N ASP A 704 -1.28 -29.16 -14.99
CA ASP A 704 -1.22 -30.43 -15.73
C ASP A 704 0.24 -30.78 -16.10
N HIS A 705 1.01 -29.81 -16.61
CA HIS A 705 2.43 -30.01 -16.94
C HIS A 705 3.30 -30.41 -15.74
N LEU A 706 3.03 -29.83 -14.56
CA LEU A 706 3.74 -30.12 -13.33
C LEU A 706 3.22 -31.37 -12.59
N GLY A 707 2.09 -31.95 -13.03
CA GLY A 707 1.50 -33.16 -12.47
C GLY A 707 0.58 -32.93 -11.26
N TYR A 708 0.10 -31.71 -11.04
CA TYR A 708 -0.91 -31.40 -10.01
C TYR A 708 -2.33 -31.78 -10.46
N LEU A 709 -2.56 -31.84 -11.77
CA LEU A 709 -3.81 -32.27 -12.37
C LEU A 709 -3.55 -33.50 -13.25
N GLU A 710 -4.55 -34.37 -13.37
CA GLU A 710 -4.51 -35.49 -14.29
C GLU A 710 -5.85 -35.68 -15.00
N LYS A 711 -5.82 -36.37 -16.14
CA LYS A 711 -7.03 -36.75 -16.88
C LYS A 711 -7.44 -38.16 -16.50
N HIS A 712 -8.57 -38.29 -15.82
CA HIS A 712 -9.20 -39.57 -15.48
C HIS A 712 -10.57 -39.66 -16.15
N GLU A 713 -10.79 -40.70 -16.96
CA GLU A 713 -12.07 -40.93 -17.68
C GLU A 713 -12.59 -39.75 -18.54
N GLY A 714 -11.68 -38.88 -18.98
CA GLY A 714 -12.01 -37.70 -19.80
C GLY A 714 -12.30 -36.42 -19.00
N GLU A 715 -12.32 -36.51 -17.67
CA GLU A 715 -12.41 -35.38 -16.75
C GLU A 715 -11.02 -35.05 -16.17
N VAL A 716 -10.74 -33.77 -15.96
CA VAL A 716 -9.52 -33.33 -15.27
C VAL A 716 -9.80 -33.27 -13.78
N ARG A 717 -8.97 -33.91 -12.97
CA ARG A 717 -9.09 -33.95 -11.50
C ARG A 717 -7.74 -33.68 -10.83
N ALA A 718 -7.77 -33.32 -9.55
CA ALA A 718 -6.57 -33.12 -8.76
C ALA A 718 -5.86 -34.45 -8.47
N THR A 719 -4.54 -34.50 -8.66
CA THR A 719 -3.70 -35.62 -8.18
C THR A 719 -3.51 -35.54 -6.67
N ASP A 720 -2.87 -36.54 -6.04
CA ASP A 720 -2.49 -36.44 -4.61
C ASP A 720 -1.64 -35.19 -4.34
N THR A 721 -0.72 -34.85 -5.27
CA THR A 721 0.04 -33.59 -5.22
C THR A 721 -0.84 -32.36 -5.47
N GLY A 722 -1.87 -32.47 -6.32
CA GLY A 722 -2.92 -31.47 -6.46
C GLY A 722 -3.61 -31.16 -5.13
N HIS A 723 -4.04 -32.19 -4.40
CA HIS A 723 -4.66 -32.03 -3.08
C HIS A 723 -3.71 -31.41 -2.04
N LEU A 724 -2.40 -31.70 -2.12
CA LEU A 724 -1.39 -31.02 -1.30
C LEU A 724 -1.36 -29.51 -1.59
N LEU A 725 -1.35 -29.11 -2.87
CA LEU A 725 -1.38 -27.70 -3.27
C LEU A 725 -2.70 -27.02 -2.86
N ALA A 726 -3.83 -27.71 -3.00
CA ALA A 726 -5.15 -27.19 -2.64
C ALA A 726 -5.26 -26.81 -1.15
N GLY A 727 -4.49 -27.46 -0.27
CA GLY A 727 -4.44 -27.16 1.16
C GLY A 727 -3.45 -26.05 1.57
N ILE A 728 -2.74 -25.45 0.61
CA ILE A 728 -1.83 -24.32 0.84
C ILE A 728 -2.53 -23.04 0.38
N HIS A 729 -2.48 -22.00 1.22
CA HIS A 729 -3.20 -20.74 1.02
C HIS A 729 -2.28 -19.54 1.20
N THR A 730 -1.08 -19.60 0.63
CA THR A 730 -0.08 -18.53 0.66
C THR A 730 0.04 -17.88 -0.72
N GLU A 731 0.58 -16.67 -0.82
CA GLU A 731 0.82 -16.01 -2.12
C GLU A 731 1.82 -16.78 -3.02
N GLN A 732 2.60 -17.70 -2.43
CA GLN A 732 3.59 -18.53 -3.10
C GLN A 732 3.21 -20.02 -2.98
N ASP A 733 1.92 -20.33 -3.07
CA ASP A 733 1.34 -21.67 -2.89
C ASP A 733 2.01 -22.75 -3.76
N LEU A 734 2.16 -22.53 -5.07
CA LEU A 734 2.81 -23.47 -6.00
C LEU A 734 4.28 -23.70 -5.63
N PHE A 735 4.98 -22.65 -5.22
CA PHE A 735 6.38 -22.76 -4.80
C PHE A 735 6.53 -23.59 -3.52
N VAL A 736 5.70 -23.33 -2.51
CA VAL A 736 5.66 -24.14 -1.28
C VAL A 736 5.32 -25.59 -1.60
N ALA A 737 4.33 -25.83 -2.47
CA ALA A 737 3.96 -27.17 -2.89
C ALA A 737 5.11 -27.90 -3.60
N GLU A 738 5.85 -27.23 -4.47
CA GLU A 738 7.03 -27.80 -5.14
C GLU A 738 8.15 -28.14 -4.16
N CYS A 739 8.42 -27.30 -3.17
CA CYS A 739 9.40 -27.59 -2.12
C CYS A 739 9.01 -28.84 -1.30
N LEU A 740 7.72 -28.98 -0.98
CA LEU A 740 7.19 -30.16 -0.27
C LEU A 740 7.27 -31.41 -1.16
N ARG A 741 6.83 -31.32 -2.42
CA ARG A 741 6.83 -32.43 -3.39
C ARG A 741 8.23 -32.98 -3.65
N ARG A 742 9.23 -32.09 -3.74
CA ARG A 742 10.64 -32.46 -3.93
C ARG A 742 11.36 -32.84 -2.64
N GLY A 743 10.68 -32.73 -1.48
CA GLY A 743 11.24 -33.06 -0.18
C GLY A 743 12.38 -32.14 0.27
N VAL A 744 12.43 -30.89 -0.21
CA VAL A 744 13.54 -29.93 0.03
C VAL A 744 13.76 -29.66 1.52
N TRP A 745 12.68 -29.66 2.29
CA TRP A 745 12.71 -29.36 3.73
C TRP A 745 12.77 -30.61 4.61
N SER A 746 12.96 -31.78 4.01
CA SER A 746 13.05 -33.05 4.74
C SER A 746 14.29 -33.08 5.62
N GLY A 747 14.15 -33.59 6.84
CA GLY A 747 15.25 -33.73 7.79
C GLY A 747 15.67 -32.44 8.50
N LEU A 748 15.07 -31.29 8.18
CA LEU A 748 15.24 -30.07 8.98
C LEU A 748 14.66 -30.27 10.38
N ASP A 749 15.32 -29.66 11.36
CA ASP A 749 14.78 -29.53 12.71
C ASP A 749 13.73 -28.39 12.77
N PRO A 750 13.00 -28.22 13.89
CA PRO A 750 11.99 -27.19 13.99
C PRO A 750 12.50 -25.76 13.73
N ALA A 751 13.75 -25.46 14.12
CA ALA A 751 14.34 -24.14 13.94
C ALA A 751 14.74 -23.88 12.49
N GLY A 752 15.35 -24.87 11.83
CA GLY A 752 15.67 -24.84 10.41
C GLY A 752 14.43 -24.72 9.54
N LEU A 753 13.37 -25.47 9.83
CA LEU A 753 12.11 -25.37 9.08
C LEU A 753 11.49 -23.98 9.21
N ALA A 754 11.42 -23.42 10.42
CA ALA A 754 10.91 -22.06 10.63
C ALA A 754 11.76 -21.01 9.89
N ALA A 755 13.08 -21.21 9.83
CA ALA A 755 14.01 -20.32 9.13
C ALA A 755 13.73 -20.29 7.61
N VAL A 756 13.54 -21.46 6.98
CA VAL A 756 13.25 -21.52 5.53
C VAL A 756 11.87 -20.93 5.22
N ILE A 757 10.84 -21.26 6.01
CA ILE A 757 9.49 -20.69 5.84
C ILE A 757 9.48 -19.17 6.01
N THR A 758 10.39 -18.61 6.83
CA THR A 758 10.55 -17.16 6.94
C THR A 758 10.89 -16.51 5.59
N GLY A 759 11.68 -17.18 4.75
CA GLY A 759 12.04 -16.72 3.41
C GLY A 759 10.86 -16.66 2.43
N VAL A 760 9.85 -17.51 2.64
CA VAL A 760 8.62 -17.58 1.84
C VAL A 760 7.67 -16.43 2.18
N VAL A 761 7.57 -16.05 3.45
CA VAL A 761 6.61 -15.04 3.92
C VAL A 761 7.19 -13.62 3.96
N ALA A 762 8.52 -13.48 3.95
CA ALA A 762 9.19 -12.20 4.02
C ALA A 762 9.20 -11.50 2.65
N HIS A 763 9.01 -10.18 2.65
CA HIS A 763 9.13 -9.36 1.45
C HIS A 763 10.53 -8.77 1.37
N PRO A 764 11.15 -8.72 0.16
CA PRO A 764 12.51 -8.22 -0.03
C PRO A 764 12.73 -6.84 0.61
N ARG A 765 13.56 -6.79 1.64
CA ARG A 765 14.10 -5.53 2.16
C ARG A 765 15.46 -5.27 1.51
N SER A 766 15.54 -4.21 0.71
CA SER A 766 16.82 -3.75 0.14
C SER A 766 17.83 -3.51 1.27
N ASP A 767 19.03 -4.10 1.13
CA ASP A 767 20.21 -3.99 2.01
C ASP A 767 20.35 -4.94 3.22
N SER A 768 19.59 -6.04 3.33
CA SER A 768 19.92 -7.04 4.37
C SER A 768 21.06 -7.97 3.93
N ALA A 769 22.21 -7.89 4.61
CA ALA A 769 23.29 -8.86 4.44
C ALA A 769 22.92 -10.16 5.16
N VAL A 770 22.40 -11.15 4.44
CA VAL A 770 22.06 -12.46 5.02
C VAL A 770 23.35 -13.16 5.44
N ARG A 771 23.51 -13.41 6.74
CA ARG A 771 24.59 -14.26 7.24
C ARG A 771 24.26 -15.71 6.90
N GLU A 772 25.17 -16.39 6.21
CA GLU A 772 24.99 -17.82 5.93
C GLU A 772 24.81 -18.60 7.25
N PRO A 773 23.80 -19.47 7.34
CA PRO A 773 23.63 -20.33 8.50
C PRO A 773 24.86 -21.21 8.73
N SER A 774 25.23 -21.41 9.99
CA SER A 774 26.31 -22.34 10.35
C SER A 774 25.92 -23.81 10.10
N ASP A 775 24.63 -24.12 10.20
CA ASP A 775 24.07 -25.44 9.94
C ASP A 775 24.15 -25.79 8.44
N GLU A 776 24.78 -26.92 8.12
CA GLU A 776 25.00 -27.39 6.76
C GLU A 776 23.69 -27.88 6.10
N LEU A 777 22.81 -28.53 6.84
CA LEU A 777 21.51 -29.00 6.34
C LEU A 777 20.62 -27.80 6.01
N LEU A 778 20.57 -26.80 6.88
CA LEU A 778 19.82 -25.57 6.62
C LEU A 778 20.37 -24.82 5.42
N ARG A 779 21.70 -24.72 5.28
CA ARG A 779 22.34 -24.07 4.12
C ARG A 779 22.01 -24.81 2.82
N ALA A 780 22.07 -26.14 2.83
CA ALA A 780 21.71 -26.96 1.68
C ALA A 780 20.23 -26.80 1.32
N ALA A 781 19.34 -26.81 2.31
CA ALA A 781 17.91 -26.62 2.11
C ALA A 781 17.58 -25.23 1.54
N LEU A 782 18.21 -24.16 2.03
CA LEU A 782 18.05 -22.81 1.48
C LEU A 782 18.53 -22.73 0.02
N ALA A 783 19.71 -23.27 -0.29
CA ALA A 783 20.23 -23.28 -1.65
C ALA A 783 19.35 -24.08 -2.62
N GLU A 784 18.77 -25.19 -2.17
CA GLU A 784 17.81 -25.96 -2.97
C GLU A 784 16.46 -25.25 -3.09
N THR A 785 16.02 -24.56 -2.04
CA THR A 785 14.82 -23.70 -2.04
C THR A 785 14.93 -22.62 -3.13
N ASP A 786 16.10 -21.96 -3.26
CA ASP A 786 16.36 -20.99 -4.33
C ASP A 786 16.32 -21.62 -5.73
N ARG A 787 16.82 -22.86 -5.88
CA ARG A 787 16.75 -23.60 -7.17
C ARG A 787 15.31 -23.92 -7.55
N VAL A 788 14.49 -24.37 -6.59
CA VAL A 788 13.07 -24.62 -6.84
C VAL A 788 12.36 -23.33 -7.25
N ALA A 789 12.67 -22.19 -6.62
CA ALA A 789 12.09 -20.90 -7.00
C ALA A 789 12.43 -20.53 -8.45
N ALA A 790 13.69 -20.75 -8.87
CA ALA A 790 14.12 -20.53 -10.24
C ALA A 790 13.41 -21.46 -11.24
N ASP A 791 13.22 -22.74 -10.89
CA ASP A 791 12.52 -23.72 -11.73
C ASP A 791 11.04 -23.37 -11.89
N VAL A 792 10.35 -23.01 -10.80
CA VAL A 792 8.95 -22.54 -10.83
C VAL A 792 8.84 -21.32 -11.73
N THR A 793 9.70 -20.31 -11.52
CA THR A 793 9.75 -19.11 -12.35
C THR A 793 9.95 -19.42 -13.84
N ALA A 794 10.80 -20.40 -14.16
CA ALA A 794 11.04 -20.84 -15.52
C ALA A 794 9.80 -21.51 -16.15
N ALA A 795 9.07 -22.32 -15.37
CA ALA A 795 7.83 -22.97 -15.78
C ALA A 795 6.68 -21.97 -15.96
N GLU A 796 6.55 -20.98 -15.08
CA GLU A 796 5.58 -19.89 -15.21
C GLU A 796 5.83 -19.09 -16.49
N LYS A 797 7.10 -18.75 -16.75
CA LYS A 797 7.50 -18.00 -17.95
C LYS A 797 7.21 -18.77 -19.23
N SER A 798 7.40 -20.09 -19.26
CA SER A 798 7.10 -20.90 -20.46
C SER A 798 5.59 -20.96 -20.76
N HIS A 799 4.75 -20.80 -19.73
CA HIS A 799 3.28 -20.74 -19.85
C HIS A 799 2.72 -19.31 -19.93
N GLN A 800 3.57 -18.28 -20.05
CA GLN A 800 3.17 -16.87 -20.12
C GLN A 800 2.39 -16.40 -18.88
N LEU A 801 2.80 -16.88 -17.70
CA LEU A 801 2.27 -16.47 -16.40
C LEU A 801 3.24 -15.50 -15.70
N PRO A 802 2.75 -14.63 -14.79
CA PRO A 802 3.63 -13.78 -13.99
C PRO A 802 4.58 -14.62 -13.13
N PRO A 803 5.85 -14.23 -13.00
CA PRO A 803 6.82 -14.98 -12.23
C PRO A 803 6.58 -14.82 -10.72
N THR A 804 6.90 -15.89 -9.97
CA THR A 804 6.98 -15.90 -8.50
C THR A 804 7.96 -14.81 -8.01
N PRO A 805 7.62 -14.02 -6.98
CA PRO A 805 8.52 -13.03 -6.41
C PRO A 805 9.80 -13.65 -5.82
N ASP A 806 10.89 -12.87 -5.79
CA ASP A 806 12.14 -13.28 -5.14
C ASP A 806 11.94 -13.51 -3.62
N LEU A 807 12.61 -14.54 -3.09
CA LEU A 807 12.58 -14.89 -1.66
C LEU A 807 13.46 -13.95 -0.83
N ASP A 808 13.09 -13.71 0.43
CA ASP A 808 13.89 -12.90 1.38
C ASP A 808 14.24 -13.67 2.66
N ALA A 809 15.44 -14.26 2.70
CA ALA A 809 15.94 -14.97 3.88
C ALA A 809 16.48 -14.05 5.00
N GLY A 810 16.34 -12.72 4.91
CA GLY A 810 16.92 -11.76 5.85
C GLY A 810 16.49 -11.93 7.30
N LEU A 811 15.28 -12.41 7.55
CA LEU A 811 14.77 -12.68 8.91
C LEU A 811 14.94 -14.15 9.35
N ALA A 812 15.43 -15.03 8.49
CA ALA A 812 15.58 -16.45 8.81
C ALA A 812 16.45 -16.72 10.06
N PRO A 813 17.62 -16.06 10.26
CA PRO A 813 18.42 -16.26 11.47
C PRO A 813 17.71 -15.83 12.75
N VAL A 814 16.87 -14.79 12.67
CA VAL A 814 16.10 -14.27 13.80
C VAL A 814 15.06 -15.29 14.27
N LEU A 815 14.28 -15.83 13.33
CA LEU A 815 13.25 -16.82 13.66
C LEU A 815 13.87 -18.16 14.08
N HIS A 816 14.98 -18.56 13.45
CA HIS A 816 15.76 -19.71 13.90
C HIS A 816 16.16 -19.57 15.38
N HIS A 817 16.81 -18.46 15.75
CA HIS A 817 17.25 -18.21 17.13
C HIS A 817 16.08 -18.19 18.12
N TRP A 818 14.92 -17.66 17.73
CA TRP A 818 13.72 -17.74 18.56
C TRP A 818 13.24 -19.17 18.77
N VAL A 819 13.12 -19.97 17.72
CA VAL A 819 12.66 -21.36 17.83
C VAL A 819 13.66 -22.21 18.63
N SER A 820 14.96 -21.89 18.56
CA SER A 820 15.99 -22.50 19.41
C SER A 820 15.94 -22.05 20.89
N GLY A 821 15.02 -21.18 21.29
CA GLY A 821 14.83 -20.75 22.68
C GLY A 821 15.53 -19.42 23.06
N GLY A 822 16.03 -18.65 22.08
CA GLY A 822 16.67 -17.35 22.33
C GLY A 822 15.76 -16.30 22.97
N ALA A 823 16.29 -15.44 23.83
CA ALA A 823 15.52 -14.37 24.47
C ALA A 823 15.15 -13.24 23.48
N LEU A 824 13.99 -12.61 23.65
CA LEU A 824 13.54 -11.50 22.78
C LEU A 824 14.55 -10.34 22.73
N SER A 825 15.15 -10.01 23.88
CA SER A 825 16.18 -8.97 23.98
C SER A 825 17.39 -9.26 23.08
N SER A 826 17.82 -10.53 23.00
CA SER A 826 18.94 -10.94 22.15
C SER A 826 18.59 -10.87 20.67
N ILE A 827 17.35 -11.19 20.31
CA ILE A 827 16.85 -11.11 18.93
C ILE A 827 16.81 -9.67 18.45
N LEU A 828 16.17 -8.79 19.22
CA LEU A 828 16.06 -7.39 18.88
C LEU A 828 17.47 -6.79 18.80
N ALA A 829 18.34 -7.03 19.78
CA ALA A 829 19.71 -6.53 19.75
C ALA A 829 20.54 -7.04 18.56
N ALA A 830 20.39 -8.32 18.19
CA ALA A 830 21.09 -8.90 17.04
C ALA A 830 20.64 -8.25 15.71
N SER A 831 19.35 -7.99 15.53
CA SER A 831 18.85 -7.34 14.31
C SER A 831 19.46 -5.95 14.12
N TRP A 832 19.58 -5.15 15.19
CA TRP A 832 20.22 -3.82 15.15
C TRP A 832 21.70 -3.89 14.75
N GLN A 833 22.43 -4.92 15.18
CA GLN A 833 23.85 -5.09 14.84
C GLN A 833 24.05 -5.52 13.38
N GLU A 834 23.07 -6.19 12.80
CA GLU A 834 23.07 -6.70 11.42
C GLU A 834 22.49 -5.69 10.42
N GLY A 835 22.15 -4.47 10.86
CA GLY A 835 21.60 -3.41 10.01
C GLY A 835 20.11 -3.58 9.71
N VAL A 836 19.44 -4.57 10.32
CA VAL A 836 18.00 -4.82 10.18
C VAL A 836 17.26 -4.15 11.34
N GLU A 837 16.59 -3.03 11.07
CA GLU A 837 15.69 -2.40 12.05
C GLU A 837 14.40 -3.25 12.17
N LEU A 838 14.41 -4.22 13.09
CA LEU A 838 13.26 -5.07 13.39
C LEU A 838 12.59 -4.60 14.69
N THR A 839 11.33 -4.17 14.59
CA THR A 839 10.51 -3.86 15.77
C THR A 839 9.93 -5.13 16.38
N ALA A 840 9.61 -5.12 17.67
CA ALA A 840 8.99 -6.27 18.33
C ALA A 840 7.64 -6.67 17.70
N GLY A 841 6.82 -5.70 17.26
CA GLY A 841 5.57 -6.02 16.56
C GLY A 841 5.79 -6.55 15.15
N ASP A 842 6.84 -6.13 14.43
CA ASP A 842 7.20 -6.75 13.15
C ASP A 842 7.68 -8.19 13.34
N PHE A 843 8.50 -8.44 14.36
CA PHE A 843 8.91 -9.79 14.74
C PHE A 843 7.70 -10.68 15.05
N VAL A 844 6.78 -10.24 15.92
CA VAL A 844 5.58 -11.01 16.27
C VAL A 844 4.69 -11.23 15.05
N ARG A 845 4.54 -10.25 14.16
CA ARG A 845 3.78 -10.41 12.91
C ARG A 845 4.41 -11.47 12.01
N SER A 846 5.72 -11.38 11.76
CA SER A 846 6.45 -12.36 10.96
C SER A 846 6.36 -13.75 11.58
N ALA A 847 6.55 -13.88 12.90
CA ALA A 847 6.41 -15.15 13.61
C ALA A 847 5.00 -15.75 13.45
N ARG A 848 3.94 -14.93 13.50
CA ARG A 848 2.56 -15.37 13.27
C ARG A 848 2.32 -15.82 11.84
N LEU A 849 2.82 -15.09 10.84
CA LEU A 849 2.75 -15.52 9.44
C LEU A 849 3.47 -16.86 9.22
N VAL A 850 4.65 -17.03 9.83
CA VAL A 850 5.39 -18.32 9.81
C VAL A 850 4.58 -19.42 10.51
N VAL A 851 3.93 -19.13 11.64
CA VAL A 851 3.03 -20.08 12.32
C VAL A 851 1.88 -20.48 11.40
N ASP A 852 1.27 -19.54 10.67
CA ASP A 852 0.15 -19.81 9.78
C ASP A 852 0.57 -20.74 8.63
N VAL A 853 1.72 -20.48 7.99
CA VAL A 853 2.25 -21.36 6.94
C VAL A 853 2.68 -22.71 7.49
N LEU A 854 3.36 -22.76 8.63
CA LEU A 854 3.75 -24.02 9.26
C LEU A 854 2.54 -24.86 9.71
N ALA A 855 1.44 -24.22 10.10
CA ALA A 855 0.20 -24.91 10.43
C ALA A 855 -0.39 -25.60 9.19
N GLN A 856 -0.39 -24.92 8.03
CA GLN A 856 -0.79 -25.50 6.74
C GLN A 856 0.15 -26.65 6.33
N VAL A 857 1.47 -26.43 6.39
CA VAL A 857 2.48 -27.48 6.14
C VAL A 857 2.26 -28.68 7.06
N GLY A 858 1.94 -28.45 8.34
CA GLY A 858 1.63 -29.49 9.31
C GLY A 858 0.38 -30.32 9.01
N GLN A 859 -0.51 -29.82 8.15
CA GLN A 859 -1.72 -30.51 7.69
C GLN A 859 -1.48 -31.30 6.39
N VAL A 860 -0.69 -30.76 5.46
CA VAL A 860 -0.54 -31.33 4.10
C VAL A 860 0.75 -32.12 3.86
N ALA A 861 1.79 -31.94 4.69
CA ALA A 861 3.08 -32.58 4.48
C ALA A 861 3.13 -34.03 4.99
N GLU A 862 4.15 -34.77 4.53
CA GLU A 862 4.47 -36.13 5.00
C GLU A 862 4.62 -36.20 6.54
N PRO A 863 4.30 -37.35 7.19
CA PRO A 863 4.16 -37.46 8.64
C PRO A 863 5.34 -36.93 9.47
N ASP A 864 6.58 -37.11 8.99
CA ASP A 864 7.77 -36.67 9.69
C ASP A 864 7.91 -35.13 9.66
N LEU A 865 7.78 -34.54 8.48
CA LEU A 865 7.81 -33.08 8.31
C LEU A 865 6.61 -32.42 8.99
N ALA A 866 5.43 -33.05 8.95
CA ALA A 866 4.24 -32.58 9.66
C ALA A 866 4.42 -32.57 11.18
N ARG A 867 5.18 -33.51 11.76
CA ARG A 867 5.55 -33.47 13.19
C ARG A 867 6.54 -32.35 13.48
N THR A 868 7.54 -32.14 12.62
CA THR A 868 8.50 -31.04 12.75
C THR A 868 7.78 -29.68 12.68
N ALA A 869 6.88 -29.50 11.72
CA ALA A 869 6.09 -28.28 11.57
C ALA A 869 5.24 -27.97 12.81
N ARG A 870 4.53 -28.97 13.35
CA ARG A 870 3.77 -28.84 14.60
C ARG A 870 4.67 -28.49 15.80
N SER A 871 5.85 -29.09 15.89
CA SER A 871 6.85 -28.76 16.91
C SER A 871 7.35 -27.32 16.78
N ALA A 872 7.64 -26.87 15.55
CA ALA A 872 8.04 -25.51 15.25
C ALA A 872 6.96 -24.49 15.64
N VAL A 873 5.68 -24.77 15.35
CA VAL A 873 4.54 -23.95 15.79
C VAL A 873 4.50 -23.85 17.32
N GLY A 874 4.68 -24.97 18.03
CA GLY A 874 4.74 -24.98 19.50
C GLY A 874 5.87 -24.11 20.05
N SER A 875 7.07 -24.21 19.47
CA SER A 875 8.24 -23.43 19.87
C SER A 875 8.15 -21.95 19.51
N LEU A 876 7.47 -21.60 18.41
CA LEU A 876 7.18 -20.22 18.01
C LEU A 876 6.21 -19.55 19.00
N ARG A 877 5.17 -20.26 19.43
CA ARG A 877 4.13 -19.80 20.36
C ARG A 877 4.61 -19.76 21.81
N ARG A 878 5.55 -18.86 22.12
CA ARG A 878 6.01 -18.56 23.49
C ARG A 878 6.15 -17.06 23.74
N GLY A 879 6.30 -16.65 24.99
CA GLY A 879 6.54 -15.24 25.38
C GLY A 879 5.56 -14.26 24.72
N VAL A 880 6.08 -13.26 24.02
CA VAL A 880 5.28 -12.23 23.31
C VAL A 880 4.51 -12.73 22.09
N VAL A 881 4.81 -13.94 21.58
CA VAL A 881 4.13 -14.53 20.42
C VAL A 881 2.87 -15.30 20.83
N LEU A 882 2.76 -15.69 22.11
CA LEU A 882 1.55 -16.30 22.67
C LEU A 882 0.33 -15.39 22.48
N ASP A 883 -0.82 -16.02 22.23
CA ASP A 883 -2.09 -15.31 22.23
C ASP A 883 -2.55 -15.06 23.67
N HIS A 884 -2.23 -13.89 24.18
CA HIS A 884 -2.64 -13.40 25.51
C HIS A 884 -4.12 -12.93 25.54
N MET A 885 -4.94 -13.37 24.59
CA MET A 885 -6.27 -12.84 24.28
C MET A 885 -7.41 -13.82 24.61
N ALA A 886 -7.25 -14.63 25.66
CA ALA A 886 -8.31 -15.51 26.18
C ALA A 886 -9.06 -14.83 27.34
#